data_AF-A0AAV0SBC6-F1
#
_entry.id   AF-A0AAV0SBC6-F1
#
_cell.length_a   1.000
_cell.length_b   1.000
_cell.length_c   1.000
_cell.angle_alpha   90.00
_cell.angle_beta   90.00
_cell.angle_gamma   90.00
#
_symmetry.space_group_name_H-M   'P 1'
#
loop_
_entity.id
_entity.type
_entity.pdbx_description
1 polymer ?
#
loop_
_entity_poly.entity_id
_entity_poly.type
_entity_poly.pdbx_seq_one_letter_code
_entity_poly.pdbx_strand_id
1 'polypeptide(L)'
;MAARRRTSSRFPFKSAVFAAVISIFLFRYFAPFRRKETLTLVSEGGKNETGRNNNNYIVRFREYKKAEDHRRYLESELGLGGGWEWIERRNPAMKFATDFGLVAVEGSVAERVVGEIGKLEMVKDVNVDVSYKRELLGVSGSGGGGGGGSFSDGKKRPGKIFTSMSFSEDEERHHAVAETSNSSIHWGRELLAQKSQVTSLFGADVLWSKGYTGAKVKMAIFDTGIRFDHPHFRNIKERTNWTSEDTLNDNLGHGTFVAGVIAGQDEECLGFAPDAEIYAFRVFTDAQVSYTSWFLDAFNYAIATKMDVLNLSIGGPDFLDLPFVEKIWEITANNIIMVSAIGNDGPLYGTLNNPADQSDVIGVGGIDYNDHIAPFSSRGMSTWEIPHGYGRVKPDVVAYGKDIMGSKISSGCKSLSGTSVASPVVAGVVCLLVSVIPESDRKAILNPASMKQALVEGAAKLSGPNLYEQGAGRVNLLESYEILKIYQPRATIFPGILDFSDCPYSWPFCRQPLYAGAMPIMFNATILNGMGVIGYVESPPIWNPSDEDGNLLNIHFTYSEIIWPWTGYIALHMQIKEEGAQFSGEIEGNVTLTIYSPPSPGEKTKRRSTCVLHLKLQVVPTPPRSKRILWDQFHNIKYPPGYIPRDSLDVRNDILDWHGDHLHTNFHIMFNMLRDAGYYVETLGSPFTCFDARHYGTLLLVDLEDEYFAEEIEKLRDDVINSGLGLAVFAEWYNVDTMVKMRFFDDNTRSWWTPVTGGANVPGLNDLLAPFGIAFGDKILNGDFSIDGEQSRYASGTDIVRFPSGGYVHGFPLLDSSESGATQNVLSNSGSGKADSPILGLVEAGEGRIAVYGDSNCLDSSHMVTNCYWLLKKLLDFTSSSARDPLLFSQSAKQDMAIYVDDNQLPSRRTDVNFSSYSAVLGQDLICRRDSRFEVWGTKGYNLHVRGRNRRLPGYPIIDLGRGLNSTTPNPFKVEHSKVTERRNKGDTQGNHLLGILDMPVLVGSHWLVPAAIAITGL
;
A
#
# COMPACT_ATOMS: atom_id res chain seq x y z
N MET A 1 -50.53 -39.39 -34.19
CA MET A 1 -51.49 -40.38 -34.75
C MET A 1 -50.84 -41.77 -34.79
N ALA A 2 -51.55 -42.78 -35.31
CA ALA A 2 -51.17 -44.18 -35.52
C ALA A 2 -49.74 -44.45 -36.10
N ALA A 3 -49.10 -45.63 -35.93
CA ALA A 3 -49.38 -46.80 -35.07
C ALA A 3 -48.24 -47.88 -35.13
N ARG A 4 -48.20 -48.78 -34.10
CA ARG A 4 -47.84 -50.25 -34.09
C ARG A 4 -46.55 -50.73 -34.81
N ARG A 5 -45.76 -51.70 -34.33
CA ARG A 5 -45.86 -52.78 -33.31
C ARG A 5 -44.39 -53.16 -32.86
N ARG A 6 -43.94 -54.30 -32.30
CA ARG A 6 -44.44 -55.67 -32.01
C ARG A 6 -43.60 -56.33 -30.87
N THR A 7 -44.17 -57.28 -30.11
CA THR A 7 -43.63 -58.52 -29.44
C THR A 7 -42.13 -58.73 -29.12
N SER A 8 -41.73 -59.38 -28.00
CA SER A 8 -42.53 -59.93 -26.86
C SER A 8 -41.73 -60.50 -25.66
N SER A 9 -42.35 -60.40 -24.47
CA SER A 9 -42.19 -61.26 -23.26
C SER A 9 -40.95 -61.03 -22.37
N ARG A 10 -40.89 -61.47 -21.09
CA ARG A 10 -41.84 -62.26 -20.26
C ARG A 10 -41.75 -61.88 -18.76
N PHE A 11 -42.65 -62.45 -17.94
CA PHE A 11 -42.77 -62.31 -16.46
C PHE A 11 -43.44 -63.61 -15.90
N PRO A 12 -43.44 -63.93 -14.58
CA PRO A 12 -44.10 -63.18 -13.47
C PRO A 12 -43.17 -63.02 -12.22
N PHE A 13 -43.56 -62.68 -10.98
CA PHE A 13 -44.84 -62.48 -10.24
C PHE A 13 -44.57 -61.48 -9.06
N LYS A 14 -45.36 -61.17 -8.01
CA LYS A 14 -46.64 -61.69 -7.43
C LYS A 14 -47.42 -60.56 -6.68
N SER A 15 -48.25 -60.95 -5.70
CA SER A 15 -49.12 -60.20 -4.76
C SER A 15 -48.42 -59.14 -3.90
N ALA A 16 -48.96 -57.94 -3.58
CA ALA A 16 -50.30 -57.51 -3.05
C ALA A 16 -50.43 -57.66 -1.50
N VAL A 17 -51.07 -56.76 -0.71
CA VAL A 17 -52.46 -56.18 -0.80
C VAL A 17 -52.60 -54.78 -0.08
N PHE A 18 -53.71 -54.06 -0.41
CA PHE A 18 -54.41 -52.88 0.18
C PHE A 18 -54.55 -52.78 1.74
N ALA A 19 -55.09 -51.74 2.42
CA ALA A 19 -55.93 -50.53 2.09
C ALA A 19 -55.65 -49.33 3.07
N ALA A 20 -55.94 -48.03 2.79
CA ALA A 20 -57.17 -47.21 3.08
C ALA A 20 -57.77 -47.33 4.52
N VAL A 21 -58.27 -46.31 5.26
CA VAL A 21 -59.29 -45.24 4.98
C VAL A 21 -59.27 -44.06 6.00
N ILE A 22 -59.20 -42.80 5.53
CA ILE A 22 -60.05 -41.57 5.75
C ILE A 22 -60.68 -41.17 7.14
N SER A 23 -60.20 -40.03 7.68
CA SER A 23 -60.85 -38.80 8.26
C SER A 23 -62.02 -38.70 9.30
N ILE A 24 -61.88 -37.68 10.18
CA ILE A 24 -62.83 -36.54 10.51
C ILE A 24 -63.51 -36.36 11.91
N PHE A 25 -63.21 -35.19 12.53
CA PHE A 25 -63.93 -34.27 13.48
C PHE A 25 -64.52 -34.59 14.91
N LEU A 26 -64.00 -33.81 15.89
CA LEU A 26 -64.65 -32.86 16.86
C LEU A 26 -65.21 -33.22 18.28
N PHE A 27 -64.81 -32.36 19.24
CA PHE A 27 -65.54 -31.79 20.42
C PHE A 27 -65.85 -32.66 21.68
N ARG A 28 -65.91 -32.15 22.94
CA ARG A 28 -65.65 -30.82 23.58
C ARG A 28 -65.47 -30.95 25.14
N TYR A 29 -65.33 -29.80 25.84
CA TYR A 29 -65.38 -29.50 27.30
C TYR A 29 -64.03 -29.47 28.05
N PHE A 30 -63.77 -28.58 29.04
CA PHE A 30 -64.58 -27.56 29.76
C PHE A 30 -63.89 -26.16 29.83
N ALA A 31 -64.56 -25.15 30.43
CA ALA A 31 -64.12 -23.75 30.68
C ALA A 31 -64.90 -23.19 31.93
N PRO A 32 -64.75 -21.94 32.46
CA PRO A 32 -64.04 -20.71 32.01
C PRO A 32 -63.03 -20.17 33.09
N PHE A 33 -62.83 -18.90 33.55
CA PHE A 33 -63.50 -17.59 33.45
C PHE A 33 -62.66 -16.33 33.87
N ARG A 34 -62.52 -15.35 32.96
CA ARG A 34 -62.37 -13.87 33.08
C ARG A 34 -61.51 -13.12 34.15
N ARG A 35 -60.59 -12.30 33.60
CA ARG A 35 -60.29 -10.84 33.84
C ARG A 35 -59.89 -10.29 35.22
N LYS A 36 -58.76 -9.56 35.22
CA LYS A 36 -58.72 -8.07 35.31
C LYS A 36 -57.37 -7.49 34.82
N GLU A 37 -57.36 -6.20 34.49
CA GLU A 37 -56.17 -5.39 34.15
C GLU A 37 -55.86 -4.41 35.29
N THR A 38 -54.57 -4.19 35.57
CA THR A 38 -54.05 -2.92 36.14
C THR A 38 -52.57 -2.75 35.76
N LEU A 39 -52.13 -1.54 35.40
CA LEU A 39 -50.71 -1.17 35.37
C LEU A 39 -50.26 -0.65 36.74
N THR A 40 -49.03 -0.96 37.15
CA THR A 40 -48.16 -0.04 37.91
C THR A 40 -46.68 -0.44 37.75
N LEU A 41 -45.77 0.56 37.82
CA LEU A 41 -44.32 0.41 37.71
C LEU A 41 -43.63 0.56 39.07
N VAL A 42 -42.71 -0.35 39.38
CA VAL A 42 -41.50 -0.16 40.23
C VAL A 42 -40.46 -1.13 39.64
N SER A 43 -39.49 -0.68 38.84
CA SER A 43 -38.22 -0.03 39.19
C SER A 43 -37.14 -0.98 39.74
N GLU A 44 -35.99 -0.94 39.07
CA GLU A 44 -34.64 -1.35 39.49
C GLU A 44 -34.40 -2.78 40.03
N GLY A 45 -33.66 -3.54 39.22
CA GLY A 45 -33.00 -4.80 39.57
C GLY A 45 -31.77 -5.02 38.69
N GLY A 46 -31.04 -3.95 38.39
CA GLY A 46 -29.95 -3.95 37.42
C GLY A 46 -28.81 -4.87 37.85
N LYS A 47 -28.65 -5.99 37.15
CA LYS A 47 -27.37 -6.71 37.17
C LYS A 47 -26.41 -5.94 36.28
N ASN A 48 -25.37 -5.41 36.90
CA ASN A 48 -24.16 -5.02 36.18
C ASN A 48 -23.58 -6.27 35.53
N GLU A 49 -23.81 -6.46 34.23
CA GLU A 49 -22.89 -7.25 33.44
C GLU A 49 -21.60 -6.45 33.35
N THR A 50 -20.64 -6.81 34.19
CA THR A 50 -19.25 -6.39 34.07
C THR A 50 -18.75 -6.86 32.71
N GLY A 51 -18.72 -5.94 31.74
CA GLY A 51 -18.43 -6.26 30.34
C GLY A 51 -17.16 -7.08 30.20
N ARG A 52 -17.32 -8.36 29.85
CA ARG A 52 -16.20 -9.25 29.55
C ARG A 52 -15.62 -8.80 28.21
N ASN A 53 -14.54 -8.02 28.27
CA ASN A 53 -13.92 -7.42 27.10
C ASN A 53 -13.15 -8.50 26.33
N ASN A 54 -13.88 -9.25 25.49
CA ASN A 54 -13.37 -10.40 24.76
C ASN A 54 -13.01 -9.98 23.33
N ASN A 55 -11.76 -10.22 22.94
CA ASN A 55 -11.28 -9.95 21.58
C ASN A 55 -11.30 -11.24 20.74
N ASN A 56 -11.63 -11.08 19.47
CA ASN A 56 -11.60 -12.15 18.48
C ASN A 56 -10.20 -12.26 17.87
N TYR A 57 -9.67 -13.47 17.76
CA TYR A 57 -8.37 -13.75 17.16
C TYR A 57 -8.48 -14.84 16.08
N ILE A 58 -7.86 -14.57 14.94
CA ILE A 58 -7.69 -15.50 13.83
C ILE A 58 -6.43 -16.33 14.12
N VAL A 59 -6.63 -17.62 14.37
CA VAL A 59 -5.53 -18.60 14.50
C VAL A 59 -5.33 -19.23 13.14
N ARG A 60 -4.19 -18.98 12.49
CA ARG A 60 -3.86 -19.62 11.21
C ARG A 60 -2.99 -20.85 11.44
N PHE A 61 -3.23 -21.89 10.66
CA PHE A 61 -2.57 -23.19 10.74
C PHE A 61 -1.74 -23.46 9.49
N ARG A 62 -0.76 -24.37 9.59
CA ARG A 62 0.13 -24.75 8.50
C ARG A 62 -0.49 -25.75 7.51
N GLU A 63 -1.67 -26.27 7.82
CA GLU A 63 -2.33 -27.35 7.06
C GLU A 63 -3.84 -27.12 6.95
N TYR A 64 -4.40 -27.37 5.77
CA TYR A 64 -5.84 -27.42 5.55
C TYR A 64 -6.45 -28.69 6.19
N LYS A 65 -7.27 -28.53 7.24
CA LYS A 65 -8.03 -29.61 7.91
C LYS A 65 -9.46 -29.17 8.15
N LYS A 66 -10.32 -30.04 8.69
CA LYS A 66 -11.66 -29.61 9.09
C LYS A 66 -11.59 -28.69 10.30
N ALA A 67 -12.57 -27.79 10.43
CA ALA A 67 -12.66 -26.86 11.56
C ALA A 67 -12.69 -27.60 12.91
N GLU A 68 -13.39 -28.74 13.00
CA GLU A 68 -13.49 -29.53 14.23
C GLU A 68 -12.18 -30.25 14.59
N ASP A 69 -11.28 -30.48 13.63
CA ASP A 69 -9.98 -31.11 13.87
C ASP A 69 -8.97 -30.07 14.42
N HIS A 70 -8.94 -28.86 13.84
CA HIS A 70 -8.18 -27.73 14.37
C HIS A 70 -8.66 -27.30 15.75
N ARG A 71 -10.00 -27.26 15.95
CA ARG A 71 -10.60 -27.03 17.26
C ARG A 71 -10.13 -28.05 18.29
N ARG A 72 -10.24 -29.35 17.98
CA ARG A 72 -9.82 -30.44 18.89
C ARG A 72 -8.32 -30.38 19.23
N TYR A 73 -7.48 -29.89 18.31
CA TYR A 73 -6.06 -29.64 18.58
C TYR A 73 -5.86 -28.51 19.60
N LEU A 74 -6.50 -27.35 19.42
CA LEU A 74 -6.41 -26.28 20.42
C LEU A 74 -6.99 -26.71 21.79
N GLU A 75 -8.11 -27.44 21.79
CA GLU A 75 -8.72 -28.00 23.02
C GLU A 75 -7.80 -29.02 23.72
N SER A 76 -6.97 -29.77 22.99
CA SER A 76 -6.04 -30.75 23.60
C SER A 76 -4.75 -30.13 24.12
N GLU A 77 -4.20 -29.11 23.45
CA GLU A 77 -2.94 -28.47 23.86
C GLU A 77 -3.14 -27.44 24.98
N LEU A 78 -4.27 -26.71 25.00
CA LEU A 78 -4.52 -25.60 25.93
C LEU A 78 -5.50 -25.96 27.06
N GLY A 79 -6.30 -27.02 26.87
CA GLY A 79 -7.35 -27.43 27.79
C GLY A 79 -8.61 -26.56 27.76
N LEU A 80 -9.73 -27.15 28.19
CA LEU A 80 -11.02 -26.48 28.27
C LEU A 80 -11.07 -25.54 29.50
N GLY A 81 -11.39 -24.26 29.27
CA GLY A 81 -11.58 -23.26 30.32
C GLY A 81 -10.41 -22.29 30.54
N GLY A 82 -9.39 -22.28 29.68
CA GLY A 82 -8.20 -21.40 29.79
C GLY A 82 -8.42 -19.89 29.60
N GLY A 83 -9.68 -19.40 29.59
CA GLY A 83 -10.05 -18.01 29.27
C GLY A 83 -10.19 -17.74 27.77
N TRP A 84 -10.45 -18.78 26.96
CA TRP A 84 -10.75 -18.69 25.54
C TRP A 84 -11.89 -19.63 25.13
N GLU A 85 -12.53 -19.33 24.00
CA GLU A 85 -13.63 -20.09 23.41
C GLU A 85 -13.49 -20.15 21.88
N TRP A 86 -13.82 -21.29 21.26
CA TRP A 86 -13.85 -21.45 19.80
C TRP A 86 -15.16 -20.88 19.20
N ILE A 87 -15.04 -19.94 18.26
CA ILE A 87 -16.19 -19.36 17.56
C ILE A 87 -16.59 -20.26 16.38
N GLU A 88 -17.82 -20.78 16.42
CA GLU A 88 -18.40 -21.60 15.35
C GLU A 88 -18.77 -20.78 14.10
N ARG A 89 -18.12 -21.08 12.97
CA ARG A 89 -18.25 -20.35 11.70
C ARG A 89 -19.30 -21.02 10.80
N ARG A 90 -20.57 -20.75 11.07
CA ARG A 90 -21.75 -21.41 10.46
C ARG A 90 -22.11 -20.87 9.06
N ASN A 91 -21.19 -21.01 8.10
CA ASN A 91 -21.34 -20.53 6.72
C ASN A 91 -21.01 -21.63 5.69
N PRO A 92 -21.18 -21.40 4.36
CA PRO A 92 -20.97 -22.45 3.35
C PRO A 92 -19.56 -23.07 3.31
N ALA A 93 -18.53 -22.38 3.81
CA ALA A 93 -17.15 -22.88 3.86
C ALA A 93 -16.95 -24.03 4.85
N MET A 94 -17.81 -24.19 5.87
CA MET A 94 -17.72 -25.27 6.88
C MET A 94 -17.73 -26.70 6.30
N LYS A 95 -18.14 -26.85 5.04
CA LYS A 95 -18.19 -28.13 4.31
C LYS A 95 -16.82 -28.57 3.77
N PHE A 96 -15.84 -27.67 3.78
CA PHE A 96 -14.51 -27.84 3.21
C PHE A 96 -13.43 -27.81 4.30
N ALA A 97 -12.19 -28.10 3.92
CA ALA A 97 -11.06 -27.86 4.80
C ALA A 97 -10.79 -26.36 4.91
N THR A 98 -10.27 -25.93 6.06
CA THR A 98 -9.85 -24.57 6.38
C THR A 98 -8.43 -24.58 6.91
N ASP A 99 -7.70 -23.50 6.62
CA ASP A 99 -6.37 -23.18 7.16
C ASP A 99 -6.45 -22.30 8.41
N PHE A 100 -7.62 -21.77 8.78
CA PHE A 100 -7.78 -20.91 9.95
C PHE A 100 -8.92 -21.33 10.89
N GLY A 101 -8.82 -20.93 12.15
CA GLY A 101 -9.85 -20.94 13.18
C GLY A 101 -10.08 -19.54 13.74
N LEU A 102 -11.19 -19.34 14.44
CA LEU A 102 -11.54 -18.08 15.09
C LEU A 102 -11.81 -18.34 16.56
N VAL A 103 -11.15 -17.62 17.46
CA VAL A 103 -11.30 -17.79 18.92
C VAL A 103 -11.63 -16.46 19.60
N ALA A 104 -12.55 -16.47 20.55
CA ALA A 104 -12.72 -15.38 21.51
C ALA A 104 -11.75 -15.61 22.68
N VAL A 105 -11.07 -14.56 23.13
CA VAL A 105 -10.16 -14.63 24.29
C VAL A 105 -10.50 -13.50 25.27
N GLU A 106 -10.59 -13.82 26.56
CA GLU A 106 -10.84 -12.84 27.62
C GLU A 106 -9.64 -11.90 27.74
N GLY A 107 -9.88 -10.58 27.64
CA GLY A 107 -8.82 -9.57 27.58
C GLY A 107 -7.82 -9.59 28.74
N SER A 108 -8.22 -10.09 29.91
CA SER A 108 -7.36 -10.26 31.10
C SER A 108 -6.33 -11.39 30.99
N VAL A 109 -6.42 -12.26 29.99
CA VAL A 109 -5.44 -13.35 29.73
C VAL A 109 -4.95 -13.38 28.27
N ALA A 110 -5.36 -12.41 27.44
CA ALA A 110 -5.15 -12.43 26.00
C ALA A 110 -3.68 -12.61 25.59
N GLU A 111 -2.77 -11.82 26.16
CA GLU A 111 -1.32 -11.91 25.89
C GLU A 111 -0.76 -13.31 26.17
N ARG A 112 -1.14 -13.92 27.31
CA ARG A 112 -0.69 -15.27 27.67
C ARG A 112 -1.24 -16.30 26.68
N VAL A 113 -2.54 -16.30 26.44
CA VAL A 113 -3.21 -17.33 25.61
C VAL A 113 -2.80 -17.22 24.14
N VAL A 114 -2.74 -16.01 23.58
CA VAL A 114 -2.21 -15.78 22.22
C VAL A 114 -0.74 -16.20 22.13
N GLY A 115 0.06 -15.87 23.15
CA GLY A 115 1.44 -16.29 23.29
C GLY A 115 1.63 -17.80 23.53
N GLU A 116 0.60 -18.54 23.97
CA GLU A 116 0.59 -19.99 24.09
C GLU A 116 0.21 -20.64 22.75
N ILE A 117 -0.90 -20.20 22.12
CA ILE A 117 -1.34 -20.65 20.79
C ILE A 117 -0.24 -20.44 19.74
N GLY A 118 0.43 -19.28 19.72
CA GLY A 118 1.49 -18.94 18.77
C GLY A 118 2.76 -19.79 18.86
N LYS A 119 2.91 -20.64 19.89
CA LYS A 119 4.03 -21.59 20.04
C LYS A 119 3.71 -23.01 19.55
N LEU A 120 2.44 -23.31 19.22
CA LEU A 120 2.00 -24.64 18.82
C LEU A 120 2.50 -24.98 17.40
N GLU A 121 3.00 -26.21 17.19
CA GLU A 121 3.68 -26.59 15.93
C GLU A 121 2.78 -26.45 14.69
N MET A 122 1.50 -26.86 14.78
CA MET A 122 0.55 -26.71 13.68
C MET A 122 0.11 -25.26 13.45
N VAL A 123 0.28 -24.36 14.42
CA VAL A 123 -0.06 -22.95 14.26
C VAL A 123 1.03 -22.26 13.45
N LYS A 124 0.60 -21.43 12.51
CA LYS A 124 1.43 -20.56 11.69
C LYS A 124 1.69 -19.25 12.42
N ASP A 125 0.61 -18.60 12.84
CA ASP A 125 0.55 -17.31 13.55
C ASP A 125 -0.87 -17.07 14.11
N VAL A 126 -1.02 -16.01 14.91
CA VAL A 126 -2.29 -15.56 15.50
C VAL A 126 -2.39 -14.05 15.34
N ASN A 127 -3.53 -13.55 14.85
CA ASN A 127 -3.77 -12.13 14.59
C ASN A 127 -5.14 -11.72 15.15
N VAL A 128 -5.42 -10.42 15.30
CA VAL A 128 -6.76 -9.92 15.64
C VAL A 128 -7.69 -10.13 14.43
N ASP A 129 -8.98 -10.40 14.68
CA ASP A 129 -10.02 -10.42 13.64
C ASP A 129 -10.47 -8.97 13.35
N VAL A 130 -9.74 -8.30 12.46
CA VAL A 130 -9.91 -6.87 12.12
C VAL A 130 -11.26 -6.63 11.45
N SER A 131 -11.92 -5.52 11.79
CA SER A 131 -13.13 -5.05 11.07
C SER A 131 -12.80 -4.05 9.97
N TYR A 132 -13.67 -4.00 8.96
CA TYR A 132 -13.64 -3.04 7.88
C TYR A 132 -14.98 -2.31 7.83
N LYS A 133 -15.01 -0.99 7.66
CA LYS A 133 -16.26 -0.21 7.64
C LYS A 133 -16.33 0.72 6.45
N ARG A 134 -17.13 0.36 5.45
CA ARG A 134 -17.30 1.16 4.24
C ARG A 134 -18.16 2.40 4.50
N GLU A 135 -17.74 3.57 4.01
CA GLU A 135 -18.53 4.80 4.07
C GLU A 135 -19.23 5.10 2.73
N LEU A 136 -20.54 5.33 2.82
CA LEU A 136 -21.42 5.61 1.69
C LEU A 136 -22.23 6.84 2.10
N LEU A 137 -22.13 7.94 1.33
CA LEU A 137 -22.77 9.21 1.69
C LEU A 137 -24.29 9.05 1.66
N GLY A 138 -24.86 8.81 2.84
CA GLY A 138 -26.26 8.48 3.04
C GLY A 138 -27.18 9.70 3.07
N VAL A 139 -28.36 9.54 2.47
CA VAL A 139 -29.43 10.55 2.42
C VAL A 139 -29.82 11.01 3.83
N SER A 140 -29.60 12.29 4.14
CA SER A 140 -30.24 12.96 5.27
C SER A 140 -31.66 13.37 4.88
N GLY A 141 -32.67 12.81 5.56
CA GLY A 141 -34.08 12.99 5.19
C GLY A 141 -34.56 14.44 5.16
N SER A 142 -35.44 14.74 4.19
CA SER A 142 -36.04 16.06 3.95
C SER A 142 -36.79 16.63 5.16
N GLY A 143 -36.48 17.86 5.59
CA GLY A 143 -37.12 18.44 6.78
C GLY A 143 -36.87 19.92 7.05
N GLY A 144 -37.37 20.81 6.18
CA GLY A 144 -37.46 22.26 6.44
C GLY A 144 -36.18 23.07 6.14
N GLY A 145 -36.36 24.27 5.57
CA GLY A 145 -35.27 25.13 5.15
C GLY A 145 -35.09 26.38 6.01
N GLY A 146 -33.88 26.95 5.97
CA GLY A 146 -33.50 28.21 6.61
C GLY A 146 -31.98 28.40 6.55
N GLY A 147 -31.51 29.52 6.02
CA GLY A 147 -30.08 29.84 5.92
C GLY A 147 -29.56 30.66 7.10
N GLY A 148 -28.25 30.58 7.35
CA GLY A 148 -27.56 31.26 8.45
C GLY A 148 -27.11 30.27 9.54
N GLY A 149 -25.85 30.36 9.95
CA GLY A 149 -25.22 29.36 10.83
C GLY A 149 -25.35 29.63 12.33
N SER A 150 -25.42 28.55 13.11
CA SER A 150 -25.03 28.52 14.53
C SER A 150 -24.72 27.08 14.96
N PHE A 151 -23.94 26.91 16.04
CA PHE A 151 -23.58 25.62 16.63
C PHE A 151 -24.75 24.99 17.42
N SER A 152 -24.83 23.65 17.45
CA SER A 152 -25.13 22.89 18.69
C SER A 152 -24.72 21.40 18.58
N ASP A 153 -24.22 20.86 19.69
CA ASP A 153 -24.08 19.45 20.08
C ASP A 153 -23.67 18.34 19.08
N GLY A 154 -22.46 17.83 19.30
CA GLY A 154 -22.38 16.84 20.39
C GLY A 154 -22.37 15.35 20.01
N LYS A 155 -22.01 14.98 18.78
CA LYS A 155 -21.60 13.59 18.47
C LYS A 155 -20.26 13.55 17.74
N LYS A 156 -19.24 12.98 18.40
CA LYS A 156 -17.97 12.60 17.77
C LYS A 156 -18.27 11.62 16.62
N ARG A 157 -17.69 11.89 15.45
CA ARG A 157 -17.56 10.91 14.36
C ARG A 157 -16.15 10.32 14.43
N PRO A 158 -15.95 9.00 14.23
CA PRO A 158 -14.64 8.45 13.89
C PRO A 158 -14.12 9.07 12.58
N GLY A 159 -12.80 9.01 12.36
CA GLY A 159 -12.16 9.54 11.15
C GLY A 159 -12.58 8.81 9.86
N LYS A 160 -12.36 9.47 8.71
CA LYS A 160 -12.70 8.93 7.38
C LYS A 160 -11.68 7.89 6.89
N ILE A 161 -11.77 6.65 7.36
CA ILE A 161 -10.73 5.62 7.13
C ILE A 161 -10.94 4.82 5.82
N PHE A 162 -12.04 5.01 5.07
CA PHE A 162 -12.35 4.19 3.89
C PHE A 162 -13.04 4.93 2.73
N THR A 163 -12.47 4.81 1.52
CA THR A 163 -13.08 4.93 0.17
C THR A 163 -14.52 5.49 0.16
N SER A 164 -14.68 6.82 0.19
CA SER A 164 -16.00 7.45 0.13
C SER A 164 -16.62 7.37 -1.28
N MET A 165 -17.95 7.36 -1.40
CA MET A 165 -18.65 7.40 -2.70
C MET A 165 -19.51 8.65 -2.83
N SER A 166 -19.34 9.40 -3.93
CA SER A 166 -20.11 10.59 -4.24
C SER A 166 -21.43 10.23 -4.94
N PHE A 167 -22.56 10.54 -4.30
CA PHE A 167 -23.87 10.54 -4.93
C PHE A 167 -24.21 11.95 -5.37
N SER A 168 -24.55 12.11 -6.65
CA SER A 168 -25.28 13.27 -7.14
C SER A 168 -26.62 12.78 -7.68
N GLU A 169 -27.71 13.19 -7.05
CA GLU A 169 -29.06 12.99 -7.56
C GLU A 169 -29.48 14.31 -8.23
N ASP A 170 -29.53 14.31 -9.57
CA ASP A 170 -30.01 15.44 -10.38
C ASP A 170 -31.55 15.56 -10.25
N GLU A 171 -32.05 15.98 -9.08
CA GLU A 171 -33.47 16.34 -8.91
C GLU A 171 -33.73 17.82 -9.21
N GLU A 172 -34.63 18.02 -10.19
CA GLU A 172 -35.37 19.23 -10.59
C GLU A 172 -34.64 20.60 -10.74
N ARG A 173 -34.65 21.10 -11.98
CA ARG A 173 -34.18 22.45 -12.33
C ARG A 173 -35.09 23.53 -11.74
N HIS A 174 -34.59 24.30 -10.77
CA HIS A 174 -35.16 25.61 -10.44
C HIS A 174 -34.49 26.73 -11.24
N HIS A 175 -35.29 27.40 -12.07
CA HIS A 175 -34.84 28.52 -12.89
C HIS A 175 -34.64 29.80 -12.06
N ALA A 176 -33.38 30.18 -11.82
CA ALA A 176 -33.05 31.56 -11.51
C ALA A 176 -33.24 32.41 -12.78
N VAL A 177 -34.18 33.36 -12.75
CA VAL A 177 -34.47 34.21 -13.91
C VAL A 177 -33.53 35.41 -13.95
N ALA A 178 -32.73 35.48 -15.01
CA ALA A 178 -32.07 36.70 -15.46
C ALA A 178 -32.50 36.98 -16.91
N GLU A 179 -33.18 38.09 -17.15
CA GLU A 179 -33.63 38.46 -18.49
C GLU A 179 -32.48 39.04 -19.32
N THR A 180 -32.29 38.58 -20.56
CA THR A 180 -32.39 39.43 -21.78
C THR A 180 -32.05 38.66 -23.07
N SER A 181 -32.56 39.19 -24.19
CA SER A 181 -32.28 38.82 -25.60
C SER A 181 -32.78 37.44 -26.09
N ASN A 182 -33.78 37.48 -26.98
CA ASN A 182 -34.24 36.34 -27.77
C ASN A 182 -33.43 36.22 -29.07
N SER A 183 -32.83 35.04 -29.32
CA SER A 183 -32.63 34.53 -30.68
C SER A 183 -32.59 33.01 -30.68
N SER A 184 -33.71 32.37 -31.02
CA SER A 184 -33.86 30.92 -31.01
C SER A 184 -33.24 30.26 -32.25
N ILE A 185 -32.14 29.53 -32.07
CA ILE A 185 -31.52 28.69 -33.11
C ILE A 185 -31.67 27.22 -32.74
N HIS A 186 -32.38 26.48 -33.59
CA HIS A 186 -33.01 25.21 -33.24
C HIS A 186 -32.11 23.97 -33.47
N TRP A 187 -30.82 24.04 -33.10
CA TRP A 187 -29.82 22.98 -33.34
C TRP A 187 -29.40 22.18 -32.09
N GLY A 188 -29.96 22.46 -30.92
CA GLY A 188 -29.55 21.86 -29.64
C GLY A 188 -30.33 20.64 -29.14
N ARG A 189 -31.26 20.06 -29.93
CA ARG A 189 -32.16 18.98 -29.45
C ARG A 189 -31.92 17.58 -30.04
N GLU A 190 -31.05 17.45 -31.03
CA GLU A 190 -30.81 16.17 -31.72
C GLU A 190 -29.42 15.57 -31.42
N LEU A 191 -28.53 16.37 -30.80
CA LEU A 191 -27.17 15.98 -30.38
C LEU A 191 -27.05 15.49 -28.92
N LEU A 192 -28.17 15.33 -28.21
CA LEU A 192 -28.21 14.83 -26.82
C LEU A 192 -28.77 13.39 -26.72
N ALA A 193 -29.01 12.73 -27.85
CA ALA A 193 -29.67 11.42 -27.94
C ALA A 193 -28.70 10.22 -28.01
N GLN A 194 -27.38 10.44 -27.88
CA GLN A 194 -26.38 9.37 -27.76
C GLN A 194 -25.39 9.67 -26.63
N LYS A 195 -25.78 9.38 -25.38
CA LYS A 195 -24.79 8.89 -24.40
C LYS A 195 -24.45 7.46 -24.83
N SER A 196 -23.33 7.30 -25.53
CA SER A 196 -22.81 5.99 -25.92
C SER A 196 -22.58 5.13 -24.68
N GLN A 197 -23.20 3.95 -24.64
CA GLN A 197 -23.09 3.02 -23.52
C GLN A 197 -21.63 2.63 -23.27
N VAL A 198 -21.25 2.47 -22.00
CA VAL A 198 -19.86 2.16 -21.59
C VAL A 198 -19.31 0.93 -22.31
N THR A 199 -20.12 -0.11 -22.50
CA THR A 199 -19.77 -1.34 -23.22
C THR A 199 -19.40 -1.09 -24.68
N SER A 200 -20.15 -0.24 -25.39
CA SER A 200 -19.88 0.16 -26.77
C SER A 200 -18.62 1.02 -26.90
N LEU A 201 -18.29 1.84 -25.89
CA LEU A 201 -17.05 2.63 -25.88
C LEU A 201 -15.77 1.77 -25.78
N PHE A 202 -15.88 0.53 -25.28
CA PHE A 202 -14.81 -0.47 -25.34
C PHE A 202 -14.98 -1.47 -26.51
N GLY A 203 -16.03 -1.35 -27.34
CA GLY A 203 -16.29 -2.25 -28.47
C GLY A 203 -16.77 -3.67 -28.08
N ALA A 204 -17.47 -3.82 -26.94
CA ALA A 204 -17.94 -5.13 -26.49
C ALA A 204 -18.90 -5.82 -27.48
N ASP A 205 -19.65 -5.04 -28.25
CA ASP A 205 -20.52 -5.50 -29.35
C ASP A 205 -19.76 -6.28 -30.43
N VAL A 206 -18.49 -5.93 -30.69
CA VAL A 206 -17.62 -6.65 -31.62
C VAL A 206 -17.35 -8.08 -31.12
N LEU A 207 -17.26 -8.29 -29.79
CA LEU A 207 -17.08 -9.62 -29.19
C LEU A 207 -18.41 -10.37 -29.07
N TRP A 208 -19.51 -9.68 -28.71
CA TRP A 208 -20.85 -10.26 -28.70
C TRP A 208 -21.25 -10.77 -30.10
N SER A 209 -20.93 -10.05 -31.17
CA SER A 209 -21.18 -10.46 -32.56
C SER A 209 -20.42 -11.72 -32.99
N LYS A 210 -19.31 -12.04 -32.32
CA LYS A 210 -18.52 -13.28 -32.48
C LYS A 210 -19.03 -14.43 -31.60
N GLY A 211 -20.02 -14.18 -30.73
CA GLY A 211 -20.59 -15.15 -29.79
C GLY A 211 -19.91 -15.20 -28.42
N TYR A 212 -19.04 -14.24 -28.09
CA TYR A 212 -18.37 -14.16 -26.78
C TYR A 212 -19.16 -13.25 -25.83
N THR A 213 -19.88 -13.81 -24.87
CA THR A 213 -20.81 -13.09 -23.98
C THR A 213 -20.55 -13.29 -22.48
N GLY A 214 -19.38 -13.83 -22.10
CA GLY A 214 -19.10 -14.26 -20.73
C GLY A 214 -19.57 -15.68 -20.41
N ALA A 215 -20.17 -16.40 -21.38
CA ALA A 215 -20.75 -17.71 -21.17
C ALA A 215 -19.77 -18.71 -20.51
N LYS A 216 -20.28 -19.40 -19.48
CA LYS A 216 -19.54 -20.34 -18.62
C LYS A 216 -18.32 -19.74 -17.88
N VAL A 217 -18.26 -18.43 -17.65
CA VAL A 217 -17.24 -17.83 -16.79
C VAL A 217 -17.82 -17.65 -15.40
N LYS A 218 -17.18 -18.22 -14.37
CA LYS A 218 -17.61 -18.06 -12.99
C LYS A 218 -17.11 -16.75 -12.40
N MET A 219 -18.04 -15.84 -12.15
CA MET A 219 -17.78 -14.52 -11.61
C MET A 219 -18.20 -14.41 -10.15
N ALA A 220 -17.23 -14.30 -9.25
CA ALA A 220 -17.49 -14.05 -7.82
C ALA A 220 -17.49 -12.56 -7.52
N ILE A 221 -18.58 -12.06 -6.92
CA ILE A 221 -18.77 -10.65 -6.59
C ILE A 221 -18.83 -10.51 -5.07
N PHE A 222 -17.78 -9.91 -4.49
CA PHE A 222 -17.61 -9.70 -3.05
C PHE A 222 -18.08 -8.29 -2.68
N ASP A 223 -19.32 -8.17 -2.19
CA ASP A 223 -19.96 -6.88 -1.94
C ASP A 223 -21.10 -7.01 -0.90
N THR A 224 -22.09 -6.12 -0.98
CA THR A 224 -23.34 -6.05 -0.19
C THR A 224 -24.38 -7.13 -0.55
N GLY A 225 -24.09 -7.98 -1.54
CA GLY A 225 -24.97 -9.04 -2.06
C GLY A 225 -25.60 -8.69 -3.41
N ILE A 226 -26.64 -9.45 -3.83
CA ILE A 226 -27.46 -9.14 -5.02
C ILE A 226 -28.94 -9.46 -4.73
N ARG A 227 -29.87 -8.61 -5.18
CA ARG A 227 -31.31 -8.89 -5.13
C ARG A 227 -31.70 -10.06 -6.04
N PHE A 228 -32.44 -11.03 -5.49
CA PHE A 228 -32.70 -12.34 -6.11
C PHE A 228 -33.57 -12.34 -7.39
N ASP A 229 -34.52 -11.42 -7.48
CA ASP A 229 -35.54 -11.30 -8.53
C ASP A 229 -35.27 -10.12 -9.49
N HIS A 230 -34.02 -9.61 -9.49
CA HIS A 230 -33.67 -8.44 -10.27
C HIS A 230 -33.69 -8.73 -11.79
N PRO A 231 -34.54 -8.04 -12.59
CA PRO A 231 -34.84 -8.47 -13.97
C PRO A 231 -33.65 -8.41 -14.95
N HIS A 232 -32.60 -7.66 -14.60
CA HIS A 232 -31.41 -7.50 -15.44
C HIS A 232 -30.48 -8.74 -15.44
N PHE A 233 -30.74 -9.79 -14.65
CA PHE A 233 -29.82 -10.94 -14.50
C PHE A 233 -30.49 -12.28 -14.87
N ARG A 234 -30.00 -12.96 -15.91
CA ARG A 234 -30.44 -14.34 -16.25
C ARG A 234 -29.78 -15.45 -15.44
N ASN A 235 -28.55 -15.24 -14.94
CA ASN A 235 -27.64 -16.34 -14.62
C ASN A 235 -26.99 -16.25 -13.22
N ILE A 236 -27.77 -15.84 -12.21
CA ILE A 236 -27.37 -15.97 -10.80
C ILE A 236 -27.37 -17.47 -10.43
N LYS A 237 -26.18 -18.04 -10.22
CA LYS A 237 -26.03 -19.44 -9.78
C LYS A 237 -26.21 -19.57 -8.28
N GLU A 238 -25.63 -18.63 -7.54
CA GLU A 238 -25.51 -18.74 -6.10
C GLU A 238 -25.51 -17.35 -5.45
N ARG A 239 -26.08 -17.29 -4.25
CA ARG A 239 -25.97 -16.13 -3.36
C ARG A 239 -25.68 -16.66 -1.97
N THR A 240 -24.54 -16.27 -1.43
CA THR A 240 -24.05 -16.65 -0.10
C THR A 240 -23.92 -15.41 0.76
N ASN A 241 -24.03 -15.59 2.07
CA ASN A 241 -23.75 -14.54 3.05
C ASN A 241 -22.74 -15.07 4.06
N TRP A 242 -21.78 -14.20 4.39
CA TRP A 242 -20.65 -14.47 5.27
C TRP A 242 -20.73 -13.63 6.56
N THR A 243 -21.67 -12.69 6.61
CA THR A 243 -21.91 -11.78 7.74
C THR A 243 -22.73 -12.42 8.86
N SER A 244 -22.88 -11.70 9.98
CA SER A 244 -23.72 -12.08 11.12
C SER A 244 -25.23 -11.82 10.94
N GLU A 245 -25.67 -11.22 9.83
CA GLU A 245 -27.09 -10.90 9.56
C GLU A 245 -27.79 -12.04 8.80
N ASP A 246 -29.09 -12.26 9.01
CA ASP A 246 -29.85 -13.33 8.33
C ASP A 246 -30.48 -12.84 7.00
N THR A 247 -29.65 -12.47 6.03
CA THR A 247 -30.09 -12.06 4.68
C THR A 247 -29.14 -12.49 3.56
N LEU A 248 -29.71 -12.86 2.41
CA LEU A 248 -28.99 -13.07 1.14
C LEU A 248 -29.22 -11.93 0.13
N ASN A 249 -30.13 -11.00 0.43
CA ASN A 249 -30.46 -9.89 -0.45
C ASN A 249 -29.49 -8.72 -0.22
N ASP A 250 -29.25 -7.98 -1.30
CA ASP A 250 -28.69 -6.63 -1.23
C ASP A 250 -29.80 -5.66 -0.80
N ASN A 251 -29.59 -4.97 0.33
CA ASN A 251 -30.48 -3.91 0.81
C ASN A 251 -29.88 -2.50 0.62
N LEU A 252 -28.61 -2.40 0.19
CA LEU A 252 -27.87 -1.15 0.01
C LEU A 252 -27.78 -0.73 -1.48
N GLY A 253 -27.87 -1.69 -2.39
CA GLY A 253 -27.91 -1.45 -3.84
C GLY A 253 -26.55 -1.16 -4.47
N HIS A 254 -25.44 -1.55 -3.84
CA HIS A 254 -24.10 -1.45 -4.44
C HIS A 254 -23.72 -2.75 -5.16
N GLY A 255 -23.83 -3.91 -4.52
CA GLY A 255 -23.48 -5.19 -5.12
C GLY A 255 -24.39 -5.52 -6.32
N THR A 256 -25.66 -5.11 -6.25
CA THR A 256 -26.60 -5.15 -7.38
C THR A 256 -26.15 -4.26 -8.54
N PHE A 257 -25.59 -3.07 -8.26
CA PHE A 257 -25.06 -2.17 -9.30
C PHE A 257 -23.77 -2.72 -9.93
N VAL A 258 -22.82 -3.20 -9.11
CA VAL A 258 -21.57 -3.86 -9.52
C VAL A 258 -21.85 -5.04 -10.46
N ALA A 259 -22.79 -5.91 -10.07
CA ALA A 259 -23.25 -7.00 -10.91
C ALA A 259 -23.95 -6.52 -12.20
N GLY A 260 -24.63 -5.36 -12.15
CA GLY A 260 -25.20 -4.68 -13.33
C GLY A 260 -24.13 -4.33 -14.36
N VAL A 261 -23.06 -3.66 -13.94
CA VAL A 261 -21.95 -3.29 -14.83
C VAL A 261 -21.25 -4.53 -15.42
N ILE A 262 -21.11 -5.61 -14.64
CA ILE A 262 -20.47 -6.84 -15.11
C ILE A 262 -21.37 -7.64 -16.07
N ALA A 263 -22.62 -7.91 -15.69
CA ALA A 263 -23.49 -8.91 -16.33
C ALA A 263 -24.99 -8.54 -16.35
N GLY A 264 -25.33 -7.25 -16.21
CA GLY A 264 -26.67 -6.72 -16.46
C GLY A 264 -27.07 -6.84 -17.93
N GLN A 265 -28.36 -6.71 -18.22
CA GLN A 265 -28.93 -7.02 -19.55
C GLN A 265 -30.02 -6.06 -20.01
N ASP A 266 -30.30 -5.01 -19.24
CA ASP A 266 -31.25 -3.96 -19.62
C ASP A 266 -30.60 -3.03 -20.66
N GLU A 267 -31.33 -2.58 -21.67
CA GLU A 267 -30.76 -1.79 -22.78
C GLU A 267 -30.21 -0.42 -22.32
N GLU A 268 -30.66 0.12 -21.17
CA GLU A 268 -30.12 1.38 -20.60
C GLU A 268 -28.79 1.16 -19.83
N CYS A 269 -28.54 -0.03 -19.28
CA CYS A 269 -27.32 -0.34 -18.51
C CYS A 269 -26.87 -1.81 -18.62
N LEU A 270 -26.78 -2.30 -19.85
CA LEU A 270 -26.31 -3.64 -20.18
C LEU A 270 -24.82 -3.77 -19.82
N GLY A 271 -24.46 -4.87 -19.15
CA GLY A 271 -23.11 -5.17 -18.72
C GLY A 271 -22.28 -5.85 -19.80
N PHE A 272 -20.97 -5.96 -19.56
CA PHE A 272 -20.02 -6.50 -20.55
C PHE A 272 -20.23 -8.00 -20.84
N ALA A 273 -20.50 -8.80 -19.81
CA ALA A 273 -20.50 -10.25 -19.84
C ALA A 273 -21.89 -10.82 -19.44
N PRO A 274 -22.95 -10.56 -20.23
CA PRO A 274 -24.34 -10.82 -19.84
C PRO A 274 -24.68 -12.30 -19.56
N ASP A 275 -23.92 -13.27 -20.08
CA ASP A 275 -24.14 -14.70 -19.83
C ASP A 275 -23.16 -15.30 -18.79
N ALA A 276 -22.37 -14.47 -18.09
CA ALA A 276 -21.50 -14.91 -17.00
C ALA A 276 -22.29 -15.61 -15.88
N GLU A 277 -21.64 -16.56 -15.20
CA GLU A 277 -22.24 -17.30 -14.09
C GLU A 277 -21.99 -16.49 -12.80
N ILE A 278 -23.03 -15.84 -12.28
CA ILE A 278 -22.90 -14.89 -11.16
C ILE A 278 -22.96 -15.64 -9.81
N TYR A 279 -21.93 -15.47 -9.00
CA TYR A 279 -21.80 -15.96 -7.63
C TYR A 279 -21.71 -14.75 -6.68
N ALA A 280 -22.82 -14.43 -5.99
CA ALA A 280 -22.91 -13.25 -5.13
C ALA A 280 -22.47 -13.58 -3.70
N PHE A 281 -21.35 -13.03 -3.24
CA PHE A 281 -20.82 -13.26 -1.89
C PHE A 281 -21.04 -11.98 -1.07
N ARG A 282 -22.11 -11.97 -0.25
CA ARG A 282 -22.37 -10.88 0.70
C ARG A 282 -21.38 -10.97 1.85
N VAL A 283 -20.44 -10.02 1.88
CA VAL A 283 -19.40 -9.89 2.91
C VAL A 283 -19.55 -8.61 3.74
N PHE A 284 -20.44 -7.67 3.34
CA PHE A 284 -20.79 -6.48 4.12
C PHE A 284 -22.18 -6.58 4.72
N THR A 285 -22.31 -6.14 5.98
CA THR A 285 -23.61 -5.92 6.64
C THR A 285 -24.36 -4.73 6.06
N ASP A 286 -25.63 -4.54 6.42
CA ASP A 286 -26.36 -3.31 6.07
C ASP A 286 -25.81 -2.09 6.85
N ALA A 287 -25.17 -2.33 7.99
CA ALA A 287 -24.33 -1.35 8.68
C ALA A 287 -22.95 -1.11 8.01
N GLN A 288 -22.69 -1.73 6.86
CA GLN A 288 -21.47 -1.63 6.05
C GLN A 288 -20.17 -2.09 6.74
N VAL A 289 -20.30 -2.94 7.75
CA VAL A 289 -19.18 -3.61 8.43
C VAL A 289 -18.90 -4.97 7.78
N SER A 290 -17.63 -5.30 7.61
CA SER A 290 -17.10 -6.64 7.32
C SER A 290 -16.02 -7.01 8.37
N TYR A 291 -15.61 -8.27 8.40
CA TYR A 291 -14.47 -8.75 9.19
C TYR A 291 -13.53 -9.58 8.32
N THR A 292 -12.25 -9.56 8.70
CA THR A 292 -11.19 -10.39 8.12
C THR A 292 -11.60 -11.86 8.01
N SER A 293 -12.10 -12.45 9.10
CA SER A 293 -12.54 -13.85 9.12
C SER A 293 -13.64 -14.18 8.11
N TRP A 294 -14.50 -13.22 7.76
CA TRP A 294 -15.55 -13.39 6.74
C TRP A 294 -14.96 -13.40 5.33
N PHE A 295 -13.97 -12.55 5.06
CA PHE A 295 -13.20 -12.59 3.82
C PHE A 295 -12.45 -13.93 3.67
N LEU A 296 -11.73 -14.37 4.70
CA LEU A 296 -10.98 -15.64 4.66
C LEU A 296 -11.88 -16.84 4.34
N ASP A 297 -13.09 -16.89 4.89
CA ASP A 297 -14.07 -17.95 4.57
C ASP A 297 -14.60 -17.86 3.15
N ALA A 298 -15.02 -16.67 2.72
CA ALA A 298 -15.51 -16.43 1.37
C ALA A 298 -14.43 -16.72 0.30
N PHE A 299 -13.16 -16.43 0.61
CA PHE A 299 -12.00 -16.76 -0.23
C PHE A 299 -11.69 -18.26 -0.25
N ASN A 300 -11.68 -18.94 0.91
CA ASN A 300 -11.55 -20.40 0.97
C ASN A 300 -12.68 -21.10 0.19
N TYR A 301 -13.90 -20.55 0.20
CA TYR A 301 -15.03 -21.04 -0.58
C TYR A 301 -14.86 -20.78 -2.10
N ALA A 302 -14.36 -19.60 -2.51
CA ALA A 302 -14.05 -19.30 -3.92
C ALA A 302 -13.00 -20.26 -4.51
N ILE A 303 -11.97 -20.60 -3.71
CA ILE A 303 -10.95 -21.59 -4.05
C ILE A 303 -11.58 -22.99 -4.18
N ALA A 304 -12.34 -23.43 -3.19
CA ALA A 304 -12.96 -24.75 -3.16
C ALA A 304 -13.98 -24.97 -4.31
N THR A 305 -14.76 -23.95 -4.64
CA THR A 305 -15.74 -23.95 -5.74
C THR A 305 -15.11 -23.69 -7.12
N LYS A 306 -13.83 -23.32 -7.17
CA LYS A 306 -13.04 -23.03 -8.37
C LYS A 306 -13.72 -21.98 -9.24
N MET A 307 -13.81 -20.76 -8.71
CA MET A 307 -14.15 -19.56 -9.45
C MET A 307 -13.09 -19.26 -10.53
N ASP A 308 -13.43 -18.45 -11.54
CA ASP A 308 -12.49 -18.03 -12.58
C ASP A 308 -12.05 -16.57 -12.37
N VAL A 309 -12.99 -15.70 -12.01
CA VAL A 309 -12.79 -14.25 -11.83
C VAL A 309 -13.43 -13.80 -10.51
N LEU A 310 -12.79 -12.84 -9.83
CA LEU A 310 -13.23 -12.24 -8.57
C LEU A 310 -13.15 -10.71 -8.68
N ASN A 311 -14.24 -9.99 -8.39
CA ASN A 311 -14.24 -8.53 -8.23
C ASN A 311 -14.45 -8.14 -6.77
N LEU A 312 -13.55 -7.30 -6.26
CA LEU A 312 -13.63 -6.68 -4.95
C LEU A 312 -13.66 -5.15 -5.10
N SER A 313 -14.86 -4.56 -5.07
CA SER A 313 -15.10 -3.11 -5.22
C SER A 313 -14.90 -2.32 -3.91
N ILE A 314 -13.86 -2.66 -3.15
CA ILE A 314 -13.42 -1.97 -1.93
C ILE A 314 -11.90 -2.04 -1.83
N GLY A 315 -11.31 -1.03 -1.18
CA GLY A 315 -10.06 -1.17 -0.46
C GLY A 315 -10.00 -0.25 0.76
N GLY A 316 -8.93 -0.37 1.54
CA GLY A 316 -8.51 0.56 2.59
C GLY A 316 -6.99 0.55 2.80
N PRO A 317 -6.44 1.26 3.80
CA PRO A 317 -4.99 1.33 4.04
C PRO A 317 -4.37 0.03 4.58
N ASP A 318 -5.16 -1.03 4.75
CA ASP A 318 -4.75 -2.21 5.51
C ASP A 318 -3.93 -3.22 4.69
N PHE A 319 -2.62 -2.98 4.64
CA PHE A 319 -1.62 -3.97 4.27
C PHE A 319 -0.96 -4.65 5.48
N LEU A 320 -1.49 -4.44 6.70
CA LEU A 320 -1.01 -5.06 7.94
C LEU A 320 -1.80 -6.32 8.33
N ASP A 321 -3.01 -6.51 7.80
CA ASP A 321 -3.77 -7.76 7.86
C ASP A 321 -3.09 -8.86 7.02
N LEU A 322 -2.00 -9.42 7.58
CA LEU A 322 -1.27 -10.56 7.05
C LEU A 322 -2.17 -11.79 6.79
N PRO A 323 -3.22 -12.08 7.58
CA PRO A 323 -4.29 -13.00 7.19
C PRO A 323 -4.90 -12.70 5.80
N PHE A 324 -5.41 -11.49 5.57
CA PHE A 324 -6.04 -11.08 4.31
C PHE A 324 -5.05 -11.03 3.14
N VAL A 325 -3.89 -10.37 3.32
CA VAL A 325 -2.86 -10.22 2.28
C VAL A 325 -2.34 -11.57 1.79
N GLU A 326 -1.94 -12.48 2.70
CA GLU A 326 -1.46 -13.80 2.27
C GLU A 326 -2.58 -14.69 1.69
N LYS A 327 -3.84 -14.48 2.07
CA LYS A 327 -4.97 -15.19 1.46
C LYS A 327 -5.18 -14.78 0.01
N ILE A 328 -4.91 -13.51 -0.34
CA ILE A 328 -4.99 -13.01 -1.73
C ILE A 328 -3.90 -13.64 -2.61
N TRP A 329 -2.69 -13.83 -2.08
CA TRP A 329 -1.66 -14.61 -2.76
C TRP A 329 -2.10 -16.07 -2.98
N GLU A 330 -2.86 -16.67 -2.07
CA GLU A 330 -3.40 -18.02 -2.25
C GLU A 330 -4.58 -18.10 -3.24
N ILE A 331 -5.50 -17.13 -3.24
CA ILE A 331 -6.58 -17.00 -4.24
C ILE A 331 -5.98 -16.96 -5.64
N THR A 332 -5.04 -16.05 -5.85
CA THR A 332 -4.38 -15.87 -7.15
C THR A 332 -3.57 -17.11 -7.51
N ALA A 333 -2.82 -17.72 -6.59
CA ALA A 333 -2.12 -19.01 -6.81
C ALA A 333 -3.04 -20.14 -7.29
N ASN A 334 -4.32 -20.13 -6.91
CA ASN A 334 -5.33 -21.09 -7.37
C ASN A 334 -5.90 -20.78 -8.78
N ASN A 335 -5.27 -19.85 -9.53
CA ASN A 335 -5.65 -19.35 -10.86
C ASN A 335 -6.95 -18.52 -10.89
N ILE A 336 -7.35 -17.93 -9.75
CA ILE A 336 -8.49 -16.99 -9.71
C ILE A 336 -7.98 -15.59 -10.07
N ILE A 337 -8.52 -15.00 -11.14
CA ILE A 337 -8.14 -13.64 -11.57
C ILE A 337 -8.86 -12.63 -10.69
N MET A 338 -8.12 -11.82 -9.93
CA MET A 338 -8.67 -10.82 -9.02
C MET A 338 -8.56 -9.41 -9.58
N VAL A 339 -9.69 -8.69 -9.60
CA VAL A 339 -9.82 -7.28 -10.00
C VAL A 339 -10.31 -6.47 -8.79
N SER A 340 -9.68 -5.32 -8.53
CA SER A 340 -9.99 -4.50 -7.36
C SER A 340 -9.85 -2.99 -7.64
N ALA A 341 -10.63 -2.20 -6.90
CA ALA A 341 -10.67 -0.74 -7.00
C ALA A 341 -9.48 -0.08 -6.28
N ILE A 342 -8.77 0.85 -6.93
CA ILE A 342 -7.54 1.44 -6.38
C ILE A 342 -7.75 2.41 -5.20
N GLY A 343 -9.00 2.87 -4.96
CA GLY A 343 -9.36 3.83 -3.91
C GLY A 343 -10.08 5.07 -4.46
N ASN A 344 -10.76 5.82 -3.59
CA ASN A 344 -11.49 7.05 -3.95
C ASN A 344 -10.91 8.30 -3.25
N ASP A 345 -9.65 8.20 -2.85
CA ASP A 345 -9.02 9.09 -1.88
C ASP A 345 -8.01 10.04 -2.58
N GLY A 346 -8.04 10.08 -3.91
CA GLY A 346 -7.39 11.10 -4.73
C GLY A 346 -8.07 12.48 -4.62
N PRO A 347 -7.43 13.56 -5.12
CA PRO A 347 -6.32 13.53 -6.09
C PRO A 347 -4.91 13.48 -5.46
N LEU A 348 -4.79 13.34 -4.14
CA LEU A 348 -3.50 13.27 -3.46
C LEU A 348 -2.71 12.00 -3.85
N TYR A 349 -1.38 12.08 -3.75
CA TYR A 349 -0.47 10.99 -4.08
C TYR A 349 -0.16 10.14 -2.84
N GLY A 350 0.09 8.85 -3.04
CA GLY A 350 0.26 7.89 -1.94
C GLY A 350 -1.07 7.41 -1.35
N THR A 351 -2.15 7.44 -2.14
CA THR A 351 -3.54 7.20 -1.70
C THR A 351 -4.08 5.84 -2.11
N LEU A 352 -3.21 4.91 -2.53
CA LEU A 352 -3.59 3.59 -3.03
C LEU A 352 -4.08 2.68 -1.91
N ASN A 353 -5.21 2.02 -2.12
CA ASN A 353 -5.81 1.13 -1.14
C ASN A 353 -5.51 -0.36 -1.41
N ASN A 354 -5.29 -1.12 -0.33
CA ASN A 354 -5.21 -2.58 -0.35
C ASN A 354 -6.59 -3.19 -0.61
N PRO A 355 -6.72 -4.21 -1.49
CA PRO A 355 -5.64 -4.99 -2.11
C PRO A 355 -5.30 -4.61 -3.56
N ALA A 356 -5.79 -3.49 -4.07
CA ALA A 356 -5.53 -3.07 -5.45
C ALA A 356 -4.08 -2.61 -5.69
N ASP A 357 -3.33 -2.29 -4.63
CA ASP A 357 -1.89 -2.06 -4.58
C ASP A 357 -1.03 -3.34 -4.78
N GLN A 358 -1.60 -4.53 -4.54
CA GLN A 358 -0.86 -5.79 -4.54
C GLN A 358 -0.45 -6.23 -5.96
N SER A 359 0.68 -6.93 -6.04
CA SER A 359 1.33 -7.31 -7.29
C SER A 359 0.47 -8.19 -8.21
N ASP A 360 -0.17 -9.23 -7.66
CA ASP A 360 -0.96 -10.21 -8.42
C ASP A 360 -2.43 -9.79 -8.66
N VAL A 361 -2.88 -8.71 -8.02
CA VAL A 361 -4.24 -8.14 -8.17
C VAL A 361 -4.24 -7.09 -9.29
N ILE A 362 -5.23 -7.12 -10.17
CA ILE A 362 -5.45 -6.08 -11.18
C ILE A 362 -6.12 -4.88 -10.48
N GLY A 363 -5.32 -3.87 -10.16
CA GLY A 363 -5.75 -2.63 -9.51
C GLY A 363 -6.20 -1.59 -10.54
N VAL A 364 -7.44 -1.10 -10.39
CA VAL A 364 -8.12 -0.29 -11.41
C VAL A 364 -8.39 1.13 -10.92
N GLY A 365 -7.86 2.12 -11.65
CA GLY A 365 -8.16 3.54 -11.47
C GLY A 365 -9.35 4.02 -12.31
N GLY A 366 -9.88 5.20 -11.97
CA GLY A 366 -11.09 5.76 -12.56
C GLY A 366 -10.83 6.95 -13.48
N ILE A 367 -11.41 6.93 -14.67
CA ILE A 367 -11.48 8.07 -15.61
C ILE A 367 -12.92 8.52 -15.88
N ASP A 368 -13.09 9.72 -16.41
CA ASP A 368 -14.34 10.20 -17.01
C ASP A 368 -14.42 9.90 -18.52
N TYR A 369 -15.58 10.14 -19.13
CA TYR A 369 -15.83 9.88 -20.57
C TYR A 369 -15.01 10.77 -21.53
N ASN A 370 -14.21 11.71 -21.02
CA ASN A 370 -13.27 12.51 -21.82
C ASN A 370 -11.83 11.96 -21.73
N ASP A 371 -11.66 10.76 -21.17
CA ASP A 371 -10.38 10.12 -20.86
C ASP A 371 -9.50 10.91 -19.85
N HIS A 372 -10.08 11.78 -19.01
CA HIS A 372 -9.36 12.41 -17.89
C HIS A 372 -9.41 11.54 -16.63
N ILE A 373 -8.32 11.50 -15.85
CA ILE A 373 -8.30 10.86 -14.52
C ILE A 373 -9.34 11.54 -13.63
N ALA A 374 -10.28 10.77 -13.09
CA ALA A 374 -11.30 11.28 -12.20
C ALA A 374 -10.65 11.83 -10.91
N PRO A 375 -11.07 12.98 -10.37
CA PRO A 375 -10.42 13.58 -9.20
C PRO A 375 -10.28 12.63 -8.01
N PHE A 376 -11.34 11.86 -7.72
CA PHE A 376 -11.37 10.86 -6.65
C PHE A 376 -10.38 9.69 -6.87
N SER A 377 -9.90 9.42 -8.09
CA SER A 377 -9.07 8.24 -8.33
C SER A 377 -7.75 8.38 -7.57
N SER A 378 -7.55 7.47 -6.61
CA SER A 378 -6.30 7.30 -5.88
C SER A 378 -5.12 7.07 -6.84
N ARG A 379 -3.95 7.58 -6.46
CA ARG A 379 -2.76 7.67 -7.32
C ARG A 379 -1.46 7.75 -6.50
N GLY A 380 -0.34 7.73 -7.21
CA GLY A 380 1.01 7.61 -6.63
C GLY A 380 1.52 6.17 -6.71
N MET A 381 2.71 5.95 -6.15
CA MET A 381 3.31 4.62 -6.03
C MET A 381 2.80 3.85 -4.81
N SER A 382 3.08 2.55 -4.72
CA SER A 382 2.84 1.76 -3.50
C SER A 382 3.71 2.30 -2.34
N THR A 383 3.07 2.98 -1.38
CA THR A 383 3.74 3.54 -0.19
C THR A 383 4.34 2.46 0.69
N TRP A 384 3.76 1.25 0.74
CA TRP A 384 4.24 0.18 1.61
C TRP A 384 5.69 -0.25 1.31
N GLU A 385 6.23 -0.01 0.11
CA GLU A 385 7.59 -0.38 -0.30
C GLU A 385 8.65 0.72 -0.05
N ILE A 386 8.25 1.97 0.24
CA ILE A 386 9.14 3.15 0.28
C ILE A 386 10.33 3.08 1.30
N PRO A 387 10.25 2.45 2.50
CA PRO A 387 11.40 2.40 3.40
C PRO A 387 12.43 1.31 3.01
N HIS A 388 12.21 0.60 1.89
CA HIS A 388 13.06 -0.49 1.41
C HIS A 388 13.50 -0.33 -0.05
N GLY A 389 13.03 0.71 -0.73
CA GLY A 389 13.27 0.98 -2.15
C GLY A 389 12.30 2.03 -2.68
N TYR A 390 12.15 2.12 -4.00
CA TYR A 390 11.11 2.95 -4.61
C TYR A 390 9.80 2.17 -4.74
N GLY A 391 8.64 2.84 -4.58
CA GLY A 391 7.35 2.20 -4.77
C GLY A 391 7.10 1.76 -6.22
N ARG A 392 6.34 0.68 -6.40
CA ARG A 392 5.97 0.15 -7.71
C ARG A 392 4.84 0.95 -8.36
N VAL A 393 4.75 0.83 -9.67
CA VAL A 393 3.69 1.42 -10.51
C VAL A 393 2.33 0.83 -10.16
N LYS A 394 1.39 1.70 -9.80
CA LYS A 394 -0.05 1.44 -9.68
C LYS A 394 -0.81 2.73 -10.07
N PRO A 395 -2.11 2.65 -10.46
CA PRO A 395 -2.87 1.44 -10.79
C PRO A 395 -2.23 0.64 -11.94
N ASP A 396 -2.69 -0.59 -12.21
CA ASP A 396 -2.21 -1.32 -13.39
C ASP A 396 -2.76 -0.70 -14.68
N VAL A 397 -4.05 -0.32 -14.65
CA VAL A 397 -4.83 0.25 -15.76
C VAL A 397 -5.93 1.17 -15.22
N VAL A 398 -6.51 2.01 -16.09
CA VAL A 398 -7.72 2.80 -15.78
C VAL A 398 -8.91 2.42 -16.66
N ALA A 399 -10.12 2.67 -16.14
CA ALA A 399 -11.38 2.46 -16.86
C ALA A 399 -12.42 3.52 -16.46
N TYR A 400 -13.46 3.67 -17.29
CA TYR A 400 -14.54 4.61 -17.01
C TYR A 400 -15.19 4.30 -15.65
N GLY A 401 -15.06 5.24 -14.71
CA GLY A 401 -15.51 5.11 -13.33
C GLY A 401 -16.31 6.31 -12.84
N LYS A 402 -16.50 7.33 -13.69
CA LYS A 402 -17.35 8.49 -13.41
C LYS A 402 -18.63 8.41 -14.23
N ASP A 403 -19.76 8.64 -13.57
CA ASP A 403 -21.11 8.73 -14.13
C ASP A 403 -21.52 7.51 -15.01
N ILE A 404 -21.22 6.31 -14.51
CA ILE A 404 -21.49 5.03 -15.17
C ILE A 404 -22.90 4.55 -14.84
N MET A 405 -23.67 4.19 -15.87
CA MET A 405 -24.99 3.59 -15.72
C MET A 405 -24.89 2.10 -15.35
N GLY A 406 -25.63 1.69 -14.32
CA GLY A 406 -25.71 0.31 -13.83
C GLY A 406 -27.00 0.04 -13.06
N SER A 407 -27.28 -1.23 -12.75
CA SER A 407 -28.56 -1.66 -12.16
C SER A 407 -28.91 -0.93 -10.85
N LYS A 408 -30.12 -0.37 -10.78
CA LYS A 408 -30.72 0.19 -9.55
C LYS A 408 -31.48 -0.90 -8.82
N ILE A 409 -31.19 -1.09 -7.52
CA ILE A 409 -31.78 -2.10 -6.61
C ILE A 409 -33.28 -2.40 -6.82
N SER A 410 -34.10 -1.38 -7.16
CA SER A 410 -35.54 -1.51 -7.42
C SER A 410 -35.88 -2.10 -8.79
N SER A 411 -35.33 -1.54 -9.86
CA SER A 411 -35.65 -1.80 -11.29
C SER A 411 -35.06 -0.67 -12.13
N GLY A 412 -34.65 -0.94 -13.38
CA GLY A 412 -34.03 0.05 -14.24
C GLY A 412 -32.65 0.46 -13.75
N CYS A 413 -32.11 1.55 -14.28
CA CYS A 413 -30.72 1.92 -14.09
C CYS A 413 -30.54 3.13 -13.15
N LYS A 414 -29.31 3.34 -12.68
CA LYS A 414 -28.84 4.55 -12.00
C LYS A 414 -27.41 4.86 -12.44
N SER A 415 -27.00 6.12 -12.31
CA SER A 415 -25.60 6.52 -12.42
C SER A 415 -24.87 6.32 -11.08
N LEU A 416 -23.58 5.99 -11.08
CA LEU A 416 -22.66 6.12 -9.94
C LEU A 416 -21.25 6.54 -10.39
N SER A 417 -20.48 7.07 -9.44
CA SER A 417 -19.07 7.45 -9.60
C SER A 417 -18.19 6.83 -8.50
N GLY A 418 -17.01 6.32 -8.88
CA GLY A 418 -15.99 5.74 -8.00
C GLY A 418 -15.08 4.72 -8.69
N THR A 419 -13.91 4.42 -8.15
CA THR A 419 -13.07 3.30 -8.62
C THR A 419 -13.69 1.94 -8.28
N SER A 420 -14.55 1.90 -7.25
CA SER A 420 -15.53 0.83 -6.99
C SER A 420 -16.46 0.52 -8.18
N VAL A 421 -16.61 1.47 -9.11
CA VAL A 421 -17.38 1.37 -10.36
C VAL A 421 -16.47 1.10 -11.58
N ALA A 422 -15.23 1.61 -11.59
CA ALA A 422 -14.24 1.25 -12.62
C ALA A 422 -13.80 -0.23 -12.53
N SER A 423 -13.63 -0.78 -11.32
CA SER A 423 -13.29 -2.20 -11.09
C SER A 423 -14.24 -3.19 -11.80
N PRO A 424 -15.58 -3.08 -11.67
CA PRO A 424 -16.50 -3.98 -12.38
C PRO A 424 -16.57 -3.76 -13.89
N VAL A 425 -16.21 -2.58 -14.42
CA VAL A 425 -16.01 -2.40 -15.88
C VAL A 425 -14.88 -3.32 -16.34
N VAL A 426 -13.74 -3.31 -15.64
CA VAL A 426 -12.60 -4.19 -15.98
C VAL A 426 -12.91 -5.65 -15.68
N ALA A 427 -13.61 -5.99 -14.60
CA ALA A 427 -14.02 -7.37 -14.32
C ALA A 427 -15.01 -7.92 -15.37
N GLY A 428 -15.87 -7.06 -15.93
CA GLY A 428 -16.72 -7.37 -17.07
C GLY A 428 -15.92 -7.62 -18.36
N VAL A 429 -14.94 -6.77 -18.66
CA VAL A 429 -13.96 -6.97 -19.74
C VAL A 429 -13.19 -8.29 -19.56
N VAL A 430 -12.70 -8.59 -18.36
CA VAL A 430 -12.02 -9.86 -18.04
C VAL A 430 -12.96 -11.04 -18.26
N CYS A 431 -14.23 -10.97 -17.85
CA CYS A 431 -15.20 -12.05 -18.12
C CYS A 431 -15.46 -12.29 -19.61
N LEU A 432 -15.49 -11.23 -20.43
CA LEU A 432 -15.53 -11.37 -21.89
C LEU A 432 -14.26 -12.07 -22.41
N LEU A 433 -13.07 -11.59 -22.02
CA LEU A 433 -11.79 -12.14 -22.46
C LEU A 433 -11.58 -13.60 -22.02
N VAL A 434 -12.01 -13.99 -20.82
CA VAL A 434 -12.01 -15.39 -20.37
C VAL A 434 -12.97 -16.25 -21.21
N SER A 435 -14.08 -15.69 -21.70
CA SER A 435 -15.02 -16.40 -22.57
C SER A 435 -14.51 -16.63 -24.01
N VAL A 436 -13.48 -15.88 -24.45
CA VAL A 436 -12.82 -16.06 -25.75
C VAL A 436 -12.06 -17.38 -25.83
N ILE A 437 -11.38 -17.77 -24.73
CA ILE A 437 -10.57 -18.98 -24.68
C ILE A 437 -11.47 -20.21 -24.43
N PRO A 438 -11.32 -21.30 -25.21
CA PRO A 438 -12.08 -22.53 -25.02
C PRO A 438 -11.92 -23.10 -23.61
N GLU A 439 -13.02 -23.60 -23.04
CA GLU A 439 -13.12 -24.06 -21.65
C GLU A 439 -12.06 -25.11 -21.25
N SER A 440 -11.65 -25.97 -22.18
CA SER A 440 -10.56 -26.95 -22.01
C SER A 440 -9.18 -26.30 -21.84
N ASP A 441 -8.97 -25.15 -22.48
CA ASP A 441 -7.67 -24.55 -22.72
C ASP A 441 -7.42 -23.37 -21.76
N ARG A 442 -8.50 -22.79 -21.20
CA ARG A 442 -8.48 -21.68 -20.24
C ARG A 442 -7.40 -21.84 -19.18
N LYS A 443 -7.30 -22.98 -18.51
CA LYS A 443 -6.34 -23.19 -17.40
C LYS A 443 -4.90 -23.48 -17.83
N ALA A 444 -4.62 -23.58 -19.13
CA ALA A 444 -3.26 -23.66 -19.68
C ALA A 444 -2.73 -22.31 -20.20
N ILE A 445 -3.65 -21.37 -20.50
CA ILE A 445 -3.39 -20.06 -21.12
C ILE A 445 -3.61 -18.94 -20.11
N LEU A 446 -4.74 -18.94 -19.41
CA LEU A 446 -5.22 -17.88 -18.51
C LEU A 446 -4.87 -18.16 -17.05
N ASN A 447 -4.27 -17.15 -16.43
CA ASN A 447 -3.91 -17.03 -15.03
C ASN A 447 -3.78 -15.52 -14.70
N PRO A 448 -3.61 -15.11 -13.43
CA PRO A 448 -3.52 -13.70 -13.05
C PRO A 448 -2.44 -12.91 -13.82
N ALA A 449 -1.24 -13.46 -14.02
CA ALA A 449 -0.20 -12.78 -14.80
C ALA A 449 -0.56 -12.64 -16.28
N SER A 450 -1.01 -13.69 -16.96
CA SER A 450 -1.36 -13.63 -18.40
C SER A 450 -2.53 -12.71 -18.71
N MET A 451 -3.54 -12.64 -17.85
CA MET A 451 -4.62 -11.65 -17.98
C MET A 451 -4.09 -10.23 -17.74
N LYS A 452 -3.28 -10.02 -16.69
CA LYS A 452 -2.65 -8.72 -16.43
C LYS A 452 -1.77 -8.28 -17.60
N GLN A 453 -0.93 -9.17 -18.15
CA GLN A 453 -0.11 -8.95 -19.34
C GLN A 453 -0.96 -8.45 -20.50
N ALA A 454 -2.02 -9.15 -20.88
CA ALA A 454 -2.89 -8.72 -21.98
C ALA A 454 -3.61 -7.38 -21.74
N LEU A 455 -3.90 -7.03 -20.48
CA LEU A 455 -4.52 -5.74 -20.12
C LEU A 455 -3.50 -4.59 -20.15
N VAL A 456 -2.28 -4.77 -19.63
CA VAL A 456 -1.26 -3.70 -19.61
C VAL A 456 -0.53 -3.54 -20.94
N GLU A 457 -0.29 -4.63 -21.67
CA GLU A 457 0.35 -4.60 -22.99
C GLU A 457 -0.59 -4.05 -24.08
N GLY A 458 -1.91 -4.21 -23.90
CA GLY A 458 -2.94 -3.67 -24.82
C GLY A 458 -3.47 -2.28 -24.45
N ALA A 459 -3.09 -1.71 -23.30
CA ALA A 459 -3.68 -0.47 -22.79
C ALA A 459 -3.40 0.75 -23.71
N ALA A 460 -4.41 1.61 -23.84
CA ALA A 460 -4.29 2.88 -24.53
C ALA A 460 -3.75 3.96 -23.57
N LYS A 461 -2.45 4.25 -23.66
CA LYS A 461 -1.81 5.36 -22.94
C LYS A 461 -2.55 6.69 -23.21
N LEU A 462 -2.90 7.37 -22.13
CA LEU A 462 -3.59 8.66 -22.11
C LEU A 462 -2.59 9.83 -22.17
N SER A 463 -3.00 10.93 -22.78
CA SER A 463 -2.21 12.17 -22.86
C SER A 463 -2.49 13.07 -21.65
N GLY A 464 -1.47 13.41 -20.86
CA GLY A 464 -1.58 14.31 -19.72
C GLY A 464 -1.23 13.67 -18.36
N PRO A 465 -1.83 12.54 -17.94
CA PRO A 465 -1.54 11.94 -16.64
C PRO A 465 -0.26 11.08 -16.68
N ASN A 466 0.40 10.92 -15.54
CA ASN A 466 1.63 10.13 -15.44
C ASN A 466 1.41 8.64 -15.09
N LEU A 467 2.47 7.84 -15.18
CA LEU A 467 2.51 6.41 -14.94
C LEU A 467 1.90 5.99 -13.58
N TYR A 468 2.04 6.83 -12.54
CA TYR A 468 1.46 6.62 -11.21
C TYR A 468 0.01 7.10 -11.05
N GLU A 469 -0.61 7.59 -12.13
CA GLU A 469 -2.03 7.98 -12.18
C GLU A 469 -2.83 7.10 -13.14
N GLN A 470 -2.25 6.78 -14.30
CA GLN A 470 -2.92 6.00 -15.35
C GLN A 470 -2.44 4.54 -15.46
N GLY A 471 -1.31 4.17 -14.84
CA GLY A 471 -0.68 2.88 -15.06
C GLY A 471 -0.25 2.71 -16.52
N ALA A 472 -0.65 1.59 -17.13
CA ALA A 472 -0.48 1.37 -18.57
C ALA A 472 -1.40 2.25 -19.45
N GLY A 473 -2.44 2.85 -18.86
CA GLY A 473 -3.45 3.65 -19.55
C GLY A 473 -4.85 3.04 -19.50
N ARG A 474 -5.74 3.50 -20.38
CA ARG A 474 -7.13 3.03 -20.47
C ARG A 474 -7.17 1.62 -21.05
N VAL A 475 -7.92 0.72 -20.42
CA VAL A 475 -8.11 -0.66 -20.93
C VAL A 475 -8.63 -0.65 -22.37
N ASN A 476 -8.08 -1.51 -23.23
CA ASN A 476 -8.55 -1.70 -24.60
C ASN A 476 -8.95 -3.17 -24.83
N LEU A 477 -10.25 -3.43 -24.75
CA LEU A 477 -10.81 -4.79 -24.88
C LEU A 477 -10.41 -5.48 -26.20
N LEU A 478 -10.30 -4.73 -27.30
CA LEU A 478 -10.03 -5.30 -28.62
C LEU A 478 -8.55 -5.66 -28.80
N GLU A 479 -7.63 -4.87 -28.25
CA GLU A 479 -6.19 -5.18 -28.28
C GLU A 479 -5.87 -6.34 -27.31
N SER A 480 -6.41 -6.30 -26.08
CA SER A 480 -6.31 -7.43 -25.14
C SER A 480 -6.90 -8.74 -25.71
N TYR A 481 -7.94 -8.66 -26.55
CA TYR A 481 -8.50 -9.80 -27.27
C TYR A 481 -7.53 -10.37 -28.32
N GLU A 482 -6.94 -9.53 -29.18
CA GLU A 482 -5.97 -9.98 -30.19
C GLU A 482 -4.67 -10.50 -29.55
N ILE A 483 -4.21 -9.90 -28.44
CA ILE A 483 -3.09 -10.42 -27.64
C ILE A 483 -3.40 -11.83 -27.11
N LEU A 484 -4.53 -12.02 -26.38
CA LEU A 484 -4.87 -13.32 -25.79
C LEU A 484 -5.10 -14.42 -26.83
N LYS A 485 -5.60 -14.06 -28.01
CA LYS A 485 -5.85 -14.96 -29.15
C LYS A 485 -4.57 -15.57 -29.75
N ILE A 486 -3.42 -14.93 -29.58
CA ILE A 486 -2.10 -15.46 -29.99
C ILE A 486 -1.15 -15.71 -28.80
N TYR A 487 -1.62 -15.50 -27.57
CA TYR A 487 -0.80 -15.53 -26.37
C TYR A 487 -0.18 -16.91 -26.12
N GLN A 488 1.13 -16.92 -25.90
CA GLN A 488 1.88 -18.08 -25.43
C GLN A 488 2.39 -17.80 -24.01
N PRO A 489 2.28 -18.74 -23.05
CA PRO A 489 2.73 -18.55 -21.68
C PRO A 489 4.17 -18.02 -21.61
N ARG A 490 4.33 -16.76 -21.16
CA ARG A 490 5.60 -16.03 -21.15
C ARG A 490 5.78 -15.22 -19.87
N ALA A 491 7.02 -14.83 -19.58
CA ALA A 491 7.30 -13.77 -18.63
C ALA A 491 7.55 -12.45 -19.36
N THR A 492 7.12 -11.34 -18.75
CA THR A 492 7.40 -9.95 -19.21
C THR A 492 7.70 -9.05 -17.99
N ILE A 493 8.12 -7.81 -18.24
CA ILE A 493 8.35 -6.78 -17.22
C ILE A 493 7.37 -5.63 -17.51
N PHE A 494 6.77 -5.06 -16.45
CA PHE A 494 5.89 -3.90 -16.51
C PHE A 494 6.43 -2.74 -15.67
N PRO A 495 6.57 -1.52 -16.25
CA PRO A 495 6.48 -1.22 -17.68
C PRO A 495 7.60 -1.91 -18.47
N GLY A 496 7.37 -2.18 -19.76
CA GLY A 496 8.37 -2.81 -20.64
C GLY A 496 9.33 -1.81 -21.31
N ILE A 497 9.03 -0.52 -21.22
CA ILE A 497 9.84 0.61 -21.69
C ILE A 497 9.87 1.63 -20.57
N LEU A 498 11.04 2.17 -20.25
CA LEU A 498 11.25 3.25 -19.30
C LEU A 498 12.04 4.37 -19.97
N ASP A 499 11.35 5.45 -20.33
CA ASP A 499 11.87 6.54 -21.16
C ASP A 499 11.82 7.87 -20.39
N PHE A 500 12.98 8.37 -19.97
CA PHE A 500 13.11 9.62 -19.22
C PHE A 500 12.94 10.88 -20.10
N SER A 501 12.68 10.75 -21.41
CA SER A 501 12.24 11.86 -22.27
C SER A 501 10.71 12.02 -22.32
N ASP A 502 9.95 10.97 -21.96
CA ASP A 502 8.49 10.90 -22.06
C ASP A 502 7.80 11.64 -20.90
N CYS A 503 7.85 12.97 -20.93
CA CYS A 503 7.19 13.85 -19.96
C CYS A 503 5.77 14.19 -20.42
N PRO A 504 4.72 14.04 -19.58
CA PRO A 504 4.76 13.73 -18.14
C PRO A 504 4.66 12.23 -17.79
N TYR A 505 4.57 11.31 -18.76
CA TYR A 505 4.28 9.90 -18.47
C TYR A 505 5.27 9.27 -17.48
N SER A 506 6.57 9.44 -17.72
CA SER A 506 7.65 8.92 -16.88
C SER A 506 8.03 9.89 -15.74
N TRP A 507 7.09 10.70 -15.25
CA TRP A 507 7.28 11.50 -14.03
C TRP A 507 7.48 10.58 -12.80
N PRO A 508 8.37 10.92 -11.84
CA PRO A 508 9.18 12.14 -11.74
C PRO A 508 10.48 12.09 -12.55
N PHE A 509 10.91 10.91 -13.02
CA PHE A 509 12.19 10.68 -13.65
C PHE A 509 12.45 11.60 -14.86
N CYS A 510 11.44 11.83 -15.69
CA CYS A 510 11.53 12.73 -16.84
C CYS A 510 11.72 14.22 -16.51
N ARG A 511 11.65 14.61 -15.23
CA ARG A 511 11.93 15.98 -14.76
C ARG A 511 13.37 16.16 -14.30
N GLN A 512 14.13 15.08 -14.08
CA GLN A 512 15.51 15.12 -13.58
C GLN A 512 16.44 14.17 -14.36
N PRO A 513 17.27 14.70 -15.28
CA PRO A 513 18.30 13.90 -15.94
C PRO A 513 19.36 13.45 -14.94
N LEU A 514 20.01 12.33 -15.23
CA LEU A 514 21.11 11.80 -14.43
C LEU A 514 22.40 12.60 -14.67
N TYR A 515 23.35 12.49 -13.74
CA TYR A 515 24.70 13.04 -13.85
C TYR A 515 25.65 12.30 -12.90
N ALA A 516 26.96 12.47 -13.09
CA ALA A 516 27.96 11.79 -12.28
C ALA A 516 28.08 12.40 -10.87
N GLY A 517 28.37 11.56 -9.88
CA GLY A 517 28.46 11.95 -8.47
C GLY A 517 27.11 12.05 -7.75
N ALA A 518 26.00 11.69 -8.39
CA ALA A 518 24.66 11.61 -7.79
C ALA A 518 24.46 10.38 -6.88
N MET A 519 23.45 10.41 -6.01
CA MET A 519 22.84 9.20 -5.43
C MET A 519 22.25 8.31 -6.54
N PRO A 520 22.21 6.97 -6.37
CA PRO A 520 21.54 6.10 -7.34
C PRO A 520 20.04 6.41 -7.45
N ILE A 521 19.54 6.61 -8.66
CA ILE A 521 18.10 6.68 -8.92
C ILE A 521 17.55 5.26 -8.96
N MET A 522 16.50 5.00 -8.18
CA MET A 522 15.80 3.71 -8.17
C MET A 522 14.54 3.75 -9.04
N PHE A 523 14.31 2.69 -9.82
CA PHE A 523 13.00 2.39 -10.40
C PHE A 523 12.61 0.93 -10.14
N ASN A 524 11.39 0.67 -9.67
CA ASN A 524 10.93 -0.66 -9.26
C ASN A 524 9.88 -1.21 -10.23
N ALA A 525 10.29 -2.12 -11.11
CA ALA A 525 9.46 -2.71 -12.16
C ALA A 525 8.87 -4.07 -11.72
N THR A 526 7.63 -4.35 -12.11
CA THR A 526 6.96 -5.62 -11.78
C THR A 526 7.27 -6.67 -12.84
N ILE A 527 7.76 -7.84 -12.42
CA ILE A 527 7.88 -9.03 -13.27
C ILE A 527 6.53 -9.74 -13.28
N LEU A 528 6.01 -10.04 -14.47
CA LEU A 528 4.79 -10.83 -14.67
C LEU A 528 5.17 -12.19 -15.25
N ASN A 529 4.85 -13.31 -14.58
CA ASN A 529 5.17 -14.66 -15.05
C ASN A 529 3.93 -15.48 -15.40
N GLY A 530 3.43 -15.32 -16.62
CA GLY A 530 2.32 -16.11 -17.14
C GLY A 530 2.66 -17.57 -17.46
N MET A 531 3.90 -18.04 -17.23
CA MET A 531 4.31 -19.43 -17.48
C MET A 531 3.79 -20.44 -16.44
N GLY A 532 3.61 -20.04 -15.18
CA GLY A 532 3.17 -20.91 -14.09
C GLY A 532 3.36 -20.31 -12.68
N VAL A 533 2.70 -20.89 -11.67
CA VAL A 533 2.56 -20.37 -10.29
C VAL A 533 3.88 -20.21 -9.49
N ILE A 534 5.00 -20.65 -10.08
CA ILE A 534 6.34 -20.44 -9.55
C ILE A 534 7.25 -20.15 -10.74
N GLY A 535 8.01 -19.06 -10.67
CA GLY A 535 9.13 -18.79 -11.54
C GLY A 535 10.43 -18.68 -10.73
N TYR A 536 11.56 -18.86 -11.39
CA TYR A 536 12.89 -18.64 -10.84
C TYR A 536 13.70 -17.80 -11.82
N VAL A 537 14.40 -16.80 -11.31
CA VAL A 537 15.41 -16.07 -12.08
C VAL A 537 16.61 -17.00 -12.31
N GLU A 538 17.01 -17.19 -13.57
CA GLU A 538 18.05 -18.18 -13.93
C GLU A 538 19.47 -17.63 -13.79
N SER A 539 19.63 -16.32 -13.96
CA SER A 539 20.87 -15.56 -13.79
C SER A 539 20.52 -14.12 -13.39
N PRO A 540 21.44 -13.37 -12.75
CA PRO A 540 21.24 -11.94 -12.52
C PRO A 540 20.85 -11.18 -13.81
N PRO A 541 20.07 -10.09 -13.71
CA PRO A 541 19.77 -9.24 -14.85
C PRO A 541 21.04 -8.66 -15.47
N ILE A 542 21.04 -8.48 -16.79
CA ILE A 542 22.19 -7.99 -17.55
C ILE A 542 21.81 -6.68 -18.25
N TRP A 543 22.66 -5.66 -18.09
CA TRP A 543 22.60 -4.42 -18.88
C TRP A 543 23.32 -4.61 -20.21
N ASN A 544 22.65 -4.25 -21.31
CA ASN A 544 23.19 -4.30 -22.66
C ASN A 544 23.04 -2.88 -23.26
N PRO A 545 24.08 -2.02 -23.23
CA PRO A 545 24.02 -0.71 -23.85
C PRO A 545 23.92 -0.81 -25.38
N SER A 546 23.34 0.21 -26.02
CA SER A 546 23.20 0.25 -27.48
C SER A 546 24.47 0.70 -28.21
N ASP A 547 25.36 1.40 -27.50
CA ASP A 547 26.55 2.07 -28.01
C ASP A 547 27.68 2.07 -26.95
N GLU A 548 28.76 2.81 -27.21
CA GLU A 548 29.88 2.95 -26.27
C GLU A 548 29.56 3.89 -25.09
N ASP A 549 28.74 4.92 -25.29
CA ASP A 549 28.37 5.91 -24.26
C ASP A 549 27.47 5.30 -23.17
N GLY A 550 26.66 4.28 -23.50
CA GLY A 550 25.91 3.48 -22.52
C GLY A 550 26.77 2.69 -21.53
N ASN A 551 28.10 2.68 -21.69
CA ASN A 551 29.04 2.20 -20.66
C ASN A 551 29.31 3.25 -19.56
N LEU A 552 28.89 4.51 -19.71
CA LEU A 552 28.94 5.53 -18.66
C LEU A 552 27.88 5.29 -17.57
N LEU A 553 26.83 4.54 -17.88
CA LEU A 553 25.87 4.06 -16.90
C LEU A 553 26.49 2.93 -16.05
N ASN A 554 26.40 3.08 -14.73
CA ASN A 554 26.47 2.01 -13.77
C ASN A 554 25.04 1.64 -13.33
N ILE A 555 24.73 0.35 -13.32
CA ILE A 555 23.42 -0.13 -12.91
C ILE A 555 23.56 -1.40 -12.06
N HIS A 556 23.01 -1.32 -10.84
CA HIS A 556 22.88 -2.45 -9.92
C HIS A 556 21.42 -2.92 -9.88
N PHE A 557 21.20 -4.19 -9.57
CA PHE A 557 19.86 -4.80 -9.59
C PHE A 557 19.57 -5.54 -8.29
N THR A 558 18.47 -5.17 -7.62
CA THR A 558 17.85 -5.99 -6.57
C THR A 558 16.55 -6.58 -7.12
N TYR A 559 16.34 -7.88 -6.99
CA TYR A 559 15.26 -8.59 -7.69
C TYR A 559 14.78 -9.83 -6.94
N SER A 560 13.58 -10.29 -7.29
CA SER A 560 13.02 -11.55 -6.78
C SER A 560 13.73 -12.77 -7.37
N GLU A 561 14.51 -13.52 -6.58
CA GLU A 561 15.07 -14.81 -7.01
C GLU A 561 13.96 -15.84 -7.35
N ILE A 562 12.88 -15.82 -6.57
CA ILE A 562 11.69 -16.66 -6.72
C ILE A 562 10.50 -15.74 -7.02
N ILE A 563 9.80 -16.03 -8.11
CA ILE A 563 8.56 -15.37 -8.53
C ILE A 563 7.39 -16.22 -8.04
N TRP A 564 6.55 -15.67 -7.18
CA TRP A 564 5.40 -16.36 -6.58
C TRP A 564 4.41 -15.33 -6.01
N PRO A 565 3.08 -15.52 -6.18
CA PRO A 565 2.42 -16.61 -6.90
C PRO A 565 2.43 -16.42 -8.42
N TRP A 566 2.43 -15.20 -8.94
CA TRP A 566 2.54 -14.94 -10.38
C TRP A 566 3.48 -13.79 -10.73
N THR A 567 3.87 -13.01 -9.73
CA THR A 567 4.64 -11.80 -9.89
C THR A 567 5.90 -11.78 -9.03
N GLY A 568 6.81 -10.89 -9.39
CA GLY A 568 8.00 -10.54 -8.64
C GLY A 568 8.39 -9.11 -8.98
N TYR A 569 9.56 -8.67 -8.53
CA TYR A 569 10.09 -7.33 -8.84
C TYR A 569 11.52 -7.39 -9.38
N ILE A 570 11.89 -6.36 -10.14
CA ILE A 570 13.27 -5.98 -10.46
C ILE A 570 13.40 -4.48 -10.24
N ALA A 571 14.23 -4.08 -9.28
CA ALA A 571 14.56 -2.69 -9.02
C ALA A 571 15.92 -2.35 -9.66
N LEU A 572 15.92 -1.29 -10.46
CA LEU A 572 17.06 -0.74 -11.20
C LEU A 572 17.67 0.40 -10.39
N HIS A 573 18.91 0.24 -9.92
CA HIS A 573 19.67 1.25 -9.18
C HIS A 573 20.68 1.90 -10.12
N MET A 574 20.35 3.07 -10.65
CA MET A 574 21.03 3.69 -11.80
C MET A 574 21.87 4.89 -11.38
N GLN A 575 23.13 4.94 -11.81
CA GLN A 575 24.06 6.03 -11.51
C GLN A 575 25.00 6.25 -12.69
N ILE A 576 25.36 7.50 -13.01
CA ILE A 576 26.41 7.79 -13.99
C ILE A 576 27.77 7.76 -13.29
N LYS A 577 28.73 7.06 -13.90
CA LYS A 577 30.10 6.93 -13.37
C LYS A 577 30.86 8.25 -13.46
N GLU A 578 31.90 8.41 -12.65
CA GLU A 578 32.66 9.67 -12.55
C GLU A 578 33.33 10.08 -13.88
N GLU A 579 33.63 9.14 -14.78
CA GLU A 579 34.10 9.44 -16.15
C GLU A 579 33.06 10.19 -16.99
N GLY A 580 31.77 10.01 -16.69
CA GLY A 580 30.64 10.69 -17.32
C GLY A 580 30.36 12.10 -16.81
N ALA A 581 31.17 12.66 -15.89
CA ALA A 581 30.91 13.95 -15.25
C ALA A 581 30.82 15.16 -16.20
N GLN A 582 31.28 15.02 -17.45
CA GLN A 582 31.18 16.05 -18.50
C GLN A 582 30.35 15.59 -19.71
N PHE A 583 29.74 14.40 -19.66
CA PHE A 583 28.88 13.89 -20.73
C PHE A 583 27.54 14.63 -20.75
N SER A 584 26.99 14.83 -21.94
CA SER A 584 25.64 15.37 -22.13
C SER A 584 25.01 14.69 -23.35
N GLY A 585 23.88 14.01 -23.16
CA GLY A 585 23.27 13.21 -24.21
C GLY A 585 22.27 12.21 -23.67
N GLU A 586 21.83 11.31 -24.54
CA GLU A 586 20.94 10.22 -24.21
C GLU A 586 21.74 8.92 -24.03
N ILE A 587 21.34 8.06 -23.09
CA ILE A 587 21.86 6.70 -22.96
C ILE A 587 20.70 5.72 -23.21
N GLU A 588 20.87 4.84 -24.19
CA GLU A 588 19.87 3.83 -24.55
C GLU A 588 20.39 2.40 -24.42
N GLY A 589 19.53 1.48 -24.01
CA GLY A 589 19.88 0.06 -23.96
C GLY A 589 18.80 -0.84 -23.36
N ASN A 590 19.17 -2.09 -23.12
CA ASN A 590 18.24 -3.17 -22.79
C ASN A 590 18.68 -3.89 -21.51
N VAL A 591 17.82 -3.90 -20.50
CA VAL A 591 17.95 -4.80 -19.35
C VAL A 591 17.30 -6.14 -19.71
N THR A 592 18.08 -7.21 -19.74
CA THR A 592 17.62 -8.56 -20.08
C THR A 592 17.61 -9.47 -18.86
N LEU A 593 16.51 -10.21 -18.66
CA LEU A 593 16.32 -11.13 -17.54
C LEU A 593 15.74 -12.45 -18.03
N THR A 594 16.36 -13.59 -17.70
CA THR A 594 15.83 -14.92 -18.06
C THR A 594 15.20 -15.60 -16.85
N ILE A 595 13.96 -16.04 -17.02
CA ILE A 595 13.14 -16.71 -16.02
C ILE A 595 12.80 -18.12 -16.52
N TYR A 596 12.80 -19.11 -15.63
CA TYR A 596 12.19 -20.42 -15.90
C TYR A 596 11.09 -20.76 -14.89
N SER A 597 10.04 -21.44 -15.37
CA SER A 597 9.04 -22.09 -14.52
C SER A 597 9.20 -23.62 -14.56
N PRO A 598 8.90 -24.33 -13.45
CA PRO A 598 8.69 -25.78 -13.48
C PRO A 598 7.65 -26.19 -14.54
N PRO A 599 7.71 -27.43 -15.06
CA PRO A 599 6.64 -27.98 -15.89
C PRO A 599 5.28 -27.96 -15.15
N SER A 600 4.21 -27.63 -15.85
CA SER A 600 2.84 -27.75 -15.34
C SER A 600 2.46 -29.24 -15.13
N PRO A 601 1.44 -29.57 -14.32
CA PRO A 601 1.01 -30.96 -14.14
C PRO A 601 0.66 -31.66 -15.47
N GLY A 602 1.48 -32.64 -15.86
CA GLY A 602 1.37 -33.37 -17.13
C GLY A 602 2.46 -33.02 -18.16
N GLU A 603 3.12 -31.87 -18.01
CA GLU A 603 4.31 -31.49 -18.79
C GLU A 603 5.58 -32.17 -18.21
N LYS A 604 6.67 -32.19 -18.99
CA LYS A 604 7.98 -32.72 -18.57
C LYS A 604 9.13 -31.72 -18.72
N THR A 605 8.94 -30.67 -19.50
CA THR A 605 9.93 -29.64 -19.82
C THR A 605 9.66 -28.38 -19.02
N LYS A 606 10.70 -27.81 -18.40
CA LYS A 606 10.62 -26.45 -17.86
C LYS A 606 10.26 -25.47 -18.98
N ARG A 607 9.42 -24.49 -18.66
CA ARG A 607 9.15 -23.32 -19.54
C ARG A 607 10.22 -22.27 -19.24
N ARG A 608 10.73 -21.56 -20.26
CA ARG A 608 11.74 -20.49 -20.11
C ARG A 608 11.34 -19.30 -20.98
N SER A 609 11.46 -18.09 -20.44
CA SER A 609 11.19 -16.83 -21.11
C SER A 609 12.30 -15.83 -20.77
N THR A 610 12.79 -15.10 -21.76
CA THR A 610 13.71 -13.97 -21.56
C THR A 610 12.92 -12.68 -21.73
N CYS A 611 12.82 -11.91 -20.64
CA CYS A 611 12.22 -10.58 -20.62
C CYS A 611 13.24 -9.54 -21.09
N VAL A 612 12.74 -8.47 -21.69
CA VAL A 612 13.52 -7.27 -22.01
C VAL A 612 12.78 -6.08 -21.42
N LEU A 613 13.52 -5.18 -20.77
CA LEU A 613 13.09 -3.84 -20.40
C LEU A 613 13.97 -2.87 -21.19
N HIS A 614 13.34 -2.07 -22.04
CA HIS A 614 14.00 -1.00 -22.80
C HIS A 614 14.17 0.23 -21.91
N LEU A 615 15.35 0.83 -21.94
CA LEU A 615 15.73 1.94 -21.07
C LEU A 615 16.30 3.09 -21.92
N LYS A 616 15.73 4.28 -21.79
CA LYS A 616 16.21 5.53 -22.40
C LYS A 616 16.36 6.60 -21.32
N LEU A 617 17.59 7.05 -21.08
CA LEU A 617 17.95 7.98 -20.01
C LEU A 617 18.46 9.30 -20.58
N GLN A 618 18.09 10.42 -19.95
CA GLN A 618 18.70 11.72 -20.20
C GLN A 618 19.88 11.93 -19.24
N VAL A 619 21.03 12.37 -19.75
CA VAL A 619 22.24 12.63 -18.96
C VAL A 619 22.77 14.04 -19.23
N VAL A 620 23.19 14.72 -18.17
CA VAL A 620 23.79 16.07 -18.21
C VAL A 620 25.13 16.10 -17.47
N PRO A 621 26.01 17.10 -17.74
CA PRO A 621 27.23 17.30 -16.98
C PRO A 621 26.90 17.57 -15.51
N THR A 622 27.77 17.14 -14.59
CA THR A 622 27.55 17.26 -13.14
C THR A 622 27.22 18.71 -12.74
N PRO A 623 26.00 18.97 -12.20
CA PRO A 623 25.59 20.32 -11.81
C PRO A 623 26.50 20.94 -10.76
N PRO A 624 26.62 22.28 -10.71
CA PRO A 624 27.34 22.97 -9.64
C PRO A 624 26.83 22.54 -8.26
N ARG A 625 27.74 22.39 -7.28
CA ARG A 625 27.42 22.01 -5.88
C ARG A 625 26.23 22.79 -5.32
N SER A 626 26.20 24.11 -5.53
CA SER A 626 25.13 25.01 -5.06
C SER A 626 23.75 24.78 -5.71
N LYS A 627 23.63 23.90 -6.71
CA LYS A 627 22.36 23.46 -7.29
C LYS A 627 22.00 22.01 -6.95
N ARG A 628 22.76 21.33 -6.08
CA ARG A 628 22.48 19.96 -5.62
C ARG A 628 21.96 19.97 -4.19
N ILE A 629 20.76 19.44 -4.00
CA ILE A 629 20.07 19.28 -2.71
C ILE A 629 19.97 17.80 -2.42
N LEU A 630 20.32 17.40 -1.21
CA LEU A 630 20.06 16.07 -0.68
C LEU A 630 18.87 16.16 0.29
N TRP A 631 17.81 15.40 0.04
CA TRP A 631 16.66 15.25 0.92
C TRP A 631 16.89 14.02 1.81
N ASP A 632 16.76 14.17 3.12
CA ASP A 632 16.74 13.04 4.04
C ASP A 632 15.41 12.30 3.94
N GLN A 633 15.47 11.01 3.62
CA GLN A 633 14.31 10.10 3.58
C GLN A 633 14.40 9.00 4.64
N PHE A 634 15.56 8.87 5.29
CA PHE A 634 15.86 7.73 6.17
C PHE A 634 15.19 7.88 7.54
N HIS A 635 15.06 9.13 8.00
CA HIS A 635 14.48 9.47 9.30
C HIS A 635 12.97 9.83 9.24
N ASN A 636 12.28 9.51 8.14
CA ASN A 636 10.81 9.60 8.07
C ASN A 636 10.14 8.28 8.51
N ILE A 637 9.21 8.30 9.46
CA ILE A 637 8.48 7.12 9.98
C ILE A 637 7.15 6.94 9.23
N LYS A 638 7.28 6.82 7.91
CA LYS A 638 6.21 6.51 6.96
C LYS A 638 5.18 5.49 7.49
N TYR A 639 3.92 5.87 7.57
CA TYR A 639 2.81 5.03 8.02
C TYR A 639 2.59 3.72 7.21
N PRO A 640 2.11 2.61 7.83
CA PRO A 640 2.01 2.32 9.26
C PRO A 640 3.09 1.35 9.74
N PRO A 641 3.96 1.82 10.64
CA PRO A 641 4.43 1.00 11.76
C PRO A 641 3.77 1.46 13.07
N GLY A 642 3.39 2.74 13.17
CA GLY A 642 2.73 3.35 14.32
C GLY A 642 1.83 4.54 13.95
N TYR A 643 1.38 5.30 14.94
CA TYR A 643 0.57 6.52 14.76
C TYR A 643 1.49 7.74 14.69
N ILE A 644 1.74 8.24 13.48
CA ILE A 644 2.25 9.60 13.26
C ILE A 644 1.06 10.52 13.01
N PRO A 645 0.85 11.58 13.81
CA PRO A 645 -0.19 12.59 13.59
C PRO A 645 0.22 13.62 12.54
N ARG A 646 -0.76 14.22 11.86
CA ARG A 646 -0.55 15.26 10.82
C ARG A 646 0.23 16.48 11.33
N ASP A 647 0.97 17.15 10.44
CA ASP A 647 1.57 18.48 10.63
C ASP A 647 0.51 19.45 11.18
N SER A 648 -0.57 19.71 10.44
CA SER A 648 -1.59 20.68 10.85
C SER A 648 -2.70 20.09 11.72
N LEU A 649 -2.73 20.54 12.98
CA LEU A 649 -3.79 20.26 13.96
C LEU A 649 -5.11 21.03 13.70
N ASP A 650 -5.16 21.89 12.68
CA ASP A 650 -6.42 22.43 12.15
C ASP A 650 -7.23 21.32 11.41
N VAL A 651 -6.56 20.26 10.92
CA VAL A 651 -7.21 19.11 10.26
C VAL A 651 -7.72 18.11 11.31
N ARG A 652 -9.06 18.07 11.49
CA ARG A 652 -9.72 17.27 12.55
C ARG A 652 -10.54 16.06 12.09
N ASN A 653 -10.66 15.84 10.78
CA ASN A 653 -11.46 14.74 10.19
C ASN A 653 -10.61 13.56 9.71
N ASP A 654 -9.33 13.83 9.50
CA ASP A 654 -8.22 12.91 9.28
C ASP A 654 -7.12 13.37 10.25
N ILE A 655 -6.39 12.44 10.85
CA ILE A 655 -5.58 12.69 12.06
C ILE A 655 -4.23 11.96 12.10
N LEU A 656 -3.95 11.06 11.15
CA LEU A 656 -2.63 10.44 10.98
C LEU A 656 -2.11 10.82 9.58
N ASP A 657 -0.80 10.91 9.36
CA ASP A 657 -0.29 10.99 7.99
C ASP A 657 -0.18 9.61 7.34
N TRP A 658 -0.65 9.51 6.10
CA TRP A 658 -0.70 8.27 5.31
C TRP A 658 0.03 8.44 3.96
N HIS A 659 0.45 9.65 3.60
CA HIS A 659 0.94 9.96 2.26
C HIS A 659 2.43 9.62 2.07
N GLY A 660 3.13 9.29 3.15
CA GLY A 660 4.38 8.54 3.12
C GLY A 660 5.61 9.39 2.79
N ASP A 661 5.48 10.70 3.00
CA ASP A 661 6.54 11.56 3.55
C ASP A 661 7.80 11.56 2.70
N HIS A 662 7.55 11.70 1.39
CA HIS A 662 8.51 11.46 0.33
C HIS A 662 8.34 12.49 -0.79
N LEU A 663 9.47 12.88 -1.39
CA LEU A 663 9.59 13.86 -2.47
C LEU A 663 8.62 13.68 -3.65
N HIS A 664 8.06 12.49 -3.83
CA HIS A 664 7.21 12.13 -4.96
C HIS A 664 5.81 11.66 -4.55
N THR A 665 5.41 11.89 -3.29
CA THR A 665 4.03 11.74 -2.80
C THR A 665 3.50 13.08 -2.27
N ASN A 666 3.46 13.31 -0.96
CA ASN A 666 3.00 14.57 -0.37
C ASN A 666 3.88 15.78 -0.75
N PHE A 667 5.19 15.60 -0.87
CA PHE A 667 6.11 16.69 -1.24
C PHE A 667 6.31 16.88 -2.77
N HIS A 668 5.46 16.26 -3.61
CA HIS A 668 5.63 16.29 -5.07
C HIS A 668 5.56 17.70 -5.71
N ILE A 669 4.78 18.63 -5.15
CA ILE A 669 4.75 20.02 -5.63
C ILE A 669 6.07 20.73 -5.30
N MET A 670 6.60 20.53 -4.09
CA MET A 670 7.92 21.04 -3.69
C MET A 670 9.01 20.55 -4.65
N PHE A 671 9.07 19.24 -4.93
CA PHE A 671 10.02 18.67 -5.90
C PHE A 671 9.91 19.36 -7.26
N ASN A 672 8.70 19.46 -7.83
CA ASN A 672 8.50 20.09 -9.13
C ASN A 672 8.95 21.56 -9.15
N MET A 673 8.68 22.33 -8.10
CA MET A 673 9.10 23.74 -8.02
C MET A 673 10.60 23.91 -7.77
N LEU A 674 11.26 23.00 -7.06
CA LEU A 674 12.72 22.98 -6.94
C LEU A 674 13.38 22.68 -8.28
N ARG A 675 12.82 21.74 -9.07
CA ARG A 675 13.25 21.46 -10.45
C ARG A 675 13.09 22.68 -11.36
N ASP A 676 11.97 23.41 -11.29
CA ASP A 676 11.77 24.65 -12.07
C ASP A 676 12.66 25.81 -11.61
N ALA A 677 13.08 25.84 -10.34
CA ALA A 677 14.13 26.73 -9.83
C ALA A 677 15.57 26.28 -10.16
N GLY A 678 15.72 25.21 -10.96
CA GLY A 678 16.99 24.68 -11.45
C GLY A 678 17.82 23.94 -10.38
N TYR A 679 17.20 23.52 -9.28
CA TYR A 679 17.84 22.64 -8.29
C TYR A 679 17.63 21.18 -8.65
N TYR A 680 18.65 20.37 -8.47
CA TYR A 680 18.59 18.91 -8.54
C TYR A 680 18.41 18.39 -7.12
N VAL A 681 17.43 17.50 -6.94
CA VAL A 681 16.98 17.02 -5.63
C VAL A 681 17.14 15.51 -5.59
N GLU A 682 17.95 15.03 -4.65
CA GLU A 682 18.39 13.64 -4.56
C GLU A 682 17.89 13.02 -3.24
N THR A 683 17.44 11.76 -3.25
CA THR A 683 16.83 11.10 -2.08
C THR A 683 17.86 10.28 -1.30
N LEU A 684 18.02 10.56 -0.01
CA LEU A 684 18.90 9.84 0.91
C LEU A 684 18.11 8.84 1.76
N GLY A 685 17.92 7.61 1.27
CA GLY A 685 17.33 6.50 2.05
C GLY A 685 18.35 5.74 2.89
N SER A 686 19.28 6.44 3.55
CA SER A 686 20.37 5.85 4.33
C SER A 686 20.97 6.82 5.35
N PRO A 687 21.59 6.36 6.45
CA PRO A 687 22.26 7.22 7.43
C PRO A 687 23.20 8.28 6.82
N PHE A 688 23.39 9.41 7.49
CA PHE A 688 24.28 10.50 7.07
C PHE A 688 25.75 10.05 6.92
N THR A 689 26.15 8.95 7.53
CA THR A 689 27.47 8.31 7.36
C THR A 689 27.69 7.70 5.97
N CYS A 690 26.65 7.57 5.15
CA CYS A 690 26.68 6.94 3.83
C CYS A 690 27.03 7.88 2.65
N PHE A 691 27.10 9.20 2.84
CA PHE A 691 27.31 10.17 1.74
C PHE A 691 28.46 11.17 1.97
N ASP A 692 29.04 11.67 0.88
CA ASP A 692 30.05 12.74 0.87
C ASP A 692 29.39 14.13 0.70
N ALA A 693 29.46 14.97 1.72
CA ALA A 693 28.85 16.30 1.73
C ALA A 693 29.49 17.30 0.74
N ARG A 694 30.70 17.03 0.23
CA ARG A 694 31.40 17.88 -0.75
C ARG A 694 30.68 17.91 -2.11
N HIS A 695 29.82 16.92 -2.37
CA HIS A 695 28.98 16.85 -3.56
C HIS A 695 27.71 17.72 -3.51
N TYR A 696 27.24 18.09 -2.31
CA TYR A 696 25.92 18.73 -2.11
C TYR A 696 26.05 20.15 -1.57
N GLY A 697 25.19 21.05 -2.05
CA GLY A 697 25.11 22.43 -1.55
C GLY A 697 24.35 22.51 -0.24
N THR A 698 23.22 21.80 -0.15
CA THR A 698 22.36 21.76 1.03
C THR A 698 21.85 20.35 1.31
N LEU A 699 21.92 19.93 2.57
CA LEU A 699 21.09 18.86 3.14
C LEU A 699 19.77 19.50 3.62
N LEU A 700 18.66 18.97 3.12
CA LEU A 700 17.30 19.42 3.40
C LEU A 700 16.61 18.39 4.29
N LEU A 701 16.30 18.80 5.51
CA LEU A 701 15.58 18.04 6.53
C LEU A 701 14.17 18.63 6.63
N VAL A 702 13.14 17.82 6.44
CA VAL A 702 11.73 18.23 6.48
C VAL A 702 10.94 17.10 7.12
N ASP A 703 10.11 17.43 8.11
CA ASP A 703 9.16 16.50 8.76
C ASP A 703 9.79 15.17 9.22
N LEU A 704 10.88 15.25 9.98
CA LEU A 704 11.64 14.05 10.39
C LEU A 704 11.15 13.51 11.74
N GLU A 705 10.62 12.30 11.72
CA GLU A 705 9.98 11.65 12.86
C GLU A 705 10.90 10.70 13.65
N ASP A 706 12.07 10.31 13.15
CA ASP A 706 12.96 9.31 13.79
C ASP A 706 14.08 9.91 14.69
N GLU A 707 14.91 9.03 15.26
CA GLU A 707 16.12 9.27 16.04
C GLU A 707 17.38 9.19 15.16
N TYR A 708 18.52 9.70 15.64
CA TYR A 708 19.81 9.71 14.90
C TYR A 708 20.89 8.90 15.61
N PHE A 709 21.79 8.24 14.87
CA PHE A 709 22.99 7.62 15.44
C PHE A 709 24.00 8.70 15.91
N ALA A 710 24.75 8.42 16.98
CA ALA A 710 25.73 9.36 17.51
C ALA A 710 26.83 9.72 16.48
N GLU A 711 27.22 8.75 15.65
CA GLU A 711 28.15 8.93 14.53
C GLU A 711 27.61 9.85 13.42
N GLU A 712 26.29 10.00 13.28
CA GLU A 712 25.68 10.93 12.32
C GLU A 712 25.69 12.37 12.84
N ILE A 713 25.44 12.56 14.14
CA ILE A 713 25.53 13.87 14.79
C ILE A 713 26.97 14.40 14.72
N GLU A 714 27.97 13.54 14.98
CA GLU A 714 29.38 13.88 14.82
C GLU A 714 29.73 14.22 13.36
N LYS A 715 29.30 13.40 12.39
CA LYS A 715 29.60 13.63 10.98
C LYS A 715 28.89 14.88 10.42
N LEU A 716 27.62 15.09 10.70
CA LEU A 716 26.88 16.26 10.19
C LEU A 716 27.51 17.56 10.71
N ARG A 717 27.91 17.57 11.98
CA ARG A 717 28.67 18.67 12.58
C ARG A 717 29.95 18.95 11.80
N ASP A 718 30.75 17.92 11.52
CA ASP A 718 32.01 18.10 10.80
C ASP A 718 31.82 18.46 9.32
N ASP A 719 30.76 17.97 8.65
CA ASP A 719 30.46 18.31 7.27
C ASP A 719 29.91 19.74 7.12
N VAL A 720 29.12 20.24 8.07
CA VAL A 720 28.73 21.66 8.10
C VAL A 720 29.95 22.52 8.39
N ILE A 721 30.69 22.25 9.48
CA ILE A 721 31.78 23.14 9.92
C ILE A 721 32.99 23.12 8.96
N ASN A 722 33.40 21.95 8.47
CA ASN A 722 34.65 21.76 7.73
C ASN A 722 34.47 21.42 6.24
N SER A 723 33.36 20.80 5.83
CA SER A 723 33.05 20.55 4.40
C SER A 723 32.19 21.66 3.79
N GLY A 724 31.77 22.67 4.57
CA GLY A 724 30.95 23.78 4.11
C GLY A 724 29.55 23.37 3.63
N LEU A 725 28.97 22.32 4.21
CA LEU A 725 27.61 21.87 3.90
C LEU A 725 26.59 22.91 4.39
N GLY A 726 25.62 23.23 3.54
CA GLY A 726 24.40 23.92 3.94
C GLY A 726 23.41 22.97 4.61
N LEU A 727 22.70 23.44 5.63
CA LEU A 727 21.65 22.70 6.31
C LEU A 727 20.37 23.54 6.32
N ALA A 728 19.29 23.02 5.75
CA ALA A 728 17.97 23.64 5.78
C ALA A 728 17.00 22.70 6.51
N VAL A 729 16.36 23.18 7.58
CA VAL A 729 15.50 22.38 8.46
C VAL A 729 14.11 22.98 8.52
N PHE A 730 13.10 22.14 8.25
CA PHE A 730 11.68 22.40 8.47
C PHE A 730 11.20 21.37 9.51
N ALA A 731 11.05 21.82 10.76
CA ALA A 731 10.50 21.01 11.84
C ALA A 731 8.97 21.15 11.91
N GLU A 732 8.35 20.48 12.88
CA GLU A 732 6.92 20.61 13.19
C GLU A 732 6.67 20.64 14.71
N TRP A 733 5.41 20.75 15.11
CA TRP A 733 5.03 20.65 16.53
C TRP A 733 5.47 19.34 17.18
N TYR A 734 5.83 19.46 18.46
CA TYR A 734 5.96 18.34 19.37
C TYR A 734 5.45 18.78 20.74
N ASN A 735 4.35 18.19 21.21
CA ASN A 735 3.78 18.52 22.52
C ASN A 735 3.15 17.27 23.16
N VAL A 736 3.77 16.78 24.23
CA VAL A 736 3.40 15.49 24.87
C VAL A 736 1.96 15.51 25.38
N ASP A 737 1.55 16.62 26.00
CA ASP A 737 0.20 16.80 26.53
C ASP A 737 -0.86 16.72 25.43
N THR A 738 -0.58 17.29 24.26
CA THR A 738 -1.46 17.25 23.09
C THR A 738 -1.50 15.86 22.46
N MET A 739 -0.35 15.18 22.29
CA MET A 739 -0.33 13.78 21.84
C MET A 739 -1.16 12.85 22.74
N VAL A 740 -1.04 13.00 24.07
CA VAL A 740 -1.81 12.19 25.04
C VAL A 740 -3.32 12.50 24.97
N LYS A 741 -3.70 13.75 24.63
CA LYS A 741 -5.10 14.15 24.36
C LYS A 741 -5.62 13.59 23.01
N MET A 742 -4.75 13.35 22.02
CA MET A 742 -5.07 12.85 20.66
C MET A 742 -5.23 11.33 20.54
N ARG A 743 -5.07 10.58 21.64
CA ARG A 743 -5.31 9.12 21.65
C ARG A 743 -6.76 8.76 21.31
N PHE A 744 -6.97 7.72 20.51
CA PHE A 744 -8.29 7.19 20.17
C PHE A 744 -8.33 5.67 20.37
N PHE A 745 -9.54 5.12 20.48
CA PHE A 745 -9.74 3.68 20.42
C PHE A 745 -10.08 3.33 18.97
N ASP A 746 -9.30 2.45 18.35
CA ASP A 746 -9.63 1.91 17.04
C ASP A 746 -10.56 0.71 17.23
N ASP A 747 -11.75 0.78 16.62
CA ASP A 747 -12.70 -0.33 16.61
C ASP A 747 -12.16 -1.53 15.81
N ASN A 748 -11.24 -1.31 14.85
CA ASN A 748 -10.75 -2.34 13.93
C ASN A 748 -9.69 -3.25 14.58
N THR A 749 -8.63 -2.70 15.17
CA THR A 749 -7.66 -3.47 15.98
C THR A 749 -8.14 -3.74 17.41
N ARG A 750 -9.23 -3.07 17.85
CA ARG A 750 -9.77 -3.09 19.23
C ARG A 750 -8.73 -2.68 20.28
N SER A 751 -7.88 -1.71 19.95
CA SER A 751 -6.82 -1.19 20.83
C SER A 751 -6.85 0.34 20.94
N TRP A 752 -6.26 0.87 22.00
CA TRP A 752 -5.98 2.30 22.10
C TRP A 752 -4.76 2.65 21.26
N TRP A 753 -4.93 3.51 20.26
CA TRP A 753 -3.87 4.12 19.48
C TRP A 753 -3.51 5.47 20.12
N THR A 754 -2.20 5.73 20.26
CA THR A 754 -1.64 7.00 20.74
C THR A 754 -0.49 7.41 19.82
N PRO A 755 -0.30 8.71 19.54
CA PRO A 755 0.81 9.19 18.72
C PRO A 755 2.15 8.67 19.25
N VAL A 756 3.06 8.27 18.36
CA VAL A 756 4.40 7.80 18.75
C VAL A 756 5.39 8.96 18.88
N THR A 757 5.17 10.04 18.13
CA THR A 757 5.83 11.35 18.25
C THR A 757 4.81 12.48 17.96
N GLY A 758 5.26 13.73 17.83
CA GLY A 758 4.50 14.88 17.32
C GLY A 758 4.29 14.78 15.80
N GLY A 759 4.32 15.90 15.07
CA GLY A 759 4.59 15.84 13.62
C GLY A 759 6.03 15.34 13.44
N ALA A 760 7.00 16.20 13.77
CA ALA A 760 8.41 15.82 13.84
C ALA A 760 8.84 15.31 15.24
N ASN A 761 9.91 14.52 15.31
CA ASN A 761 10.62 14.19 16.56
C ASN A 761 11.57 15.33 16.95
N VAL A 762 10.98 16.43 17.43
CA VAL A 762 11.73 17.60 17.92
C VAL A 762 12.81 17.23 18.96
N PRO A 763 12.62 16.30 19.91
CA PRO A 763 13.71 15.84 20.78
C PRO A 763 14.91 15.24 20.03
N GLY A 764 14.68 14.37 19.05
CA GLY A 764 15.75 13.81 18.19
C GLY A 764 16.43 14.89 17.35
N LEU A 765 15.65 15.78 16.74
CA LEU A 765 16.14 16.90 15.95
C LEU A 765 16.94 17.92 16.80
N ASN A 766 16.56 18.11 18.07
CA ASN A 766 17.30 18.94 19.01
C ASN A 766 18.65 18.34 19.37
N ASP A 767 18.75 17.01 19.55
CA ASP A 767 20.04 16.35 19.77
C ASP A 767 20.96 16.44 18.52
N LEU A 768 20.39 16.38 17.31
CA LEU A 768 21.11 16.60 16.06
C LEU A 768 21.63 18.05 15.92
N LEU A 769 20.85 19.04 16.37
CA LEU A 769 21.16 20.48 16.25
C LEU A 769 21.94 21.07 17.43
N ALA A 770 22.00 20.37 18.57
CA ALA A 770 22.73 20.76 19.77
C ALA A 770 24.21 21.16 19.53
N PRO A 771 25.00 20.51 18.63
CA PRO A 771 26.38 20.92 18.33
C PRO A 771 26.53 22.34 17.78
N PHE A 772 25.44 22.94 17.28
CA PHE A 772 25.39 24.29 16.73
C PHE A 772 24.73 25.32 17.68
N GLY A 773 24.25 24.88 18.85
CA GLY A 773 23.54 25.73 19.81
C GLY A 773 22.12 26.11 19.39
N ILE A 774 21.47 25.27 18.57
CA ILE A 774 20.10 25.48 18.06
C ILE A 774 19.17 24.43 18.68
N ALA A 775 17.95 24.82 19.07
CA ALA A 775 16.90 23.90 19.53
C ALA A 775 15.50 24.53 19.40
N PHE A 776 14.50 23.69 19.18
CA PHE A 776 13.07 24.03 19.15
C PHE A 776 12.35 23.63 20.46
N GLY A 777 11.23 24.29 20.74
CA GLY A 777 10.39 24.15 21.94
C GLY A 777 9.19 23.21 21.77
N ASP A 778 8.23 23.32 22.69
CA ASP A 778 7.01 22.49 22.77
C ASP A 778 5.71 23.30 22.57
N LYS A 779 5.82 24.53 22.05
CA LYS A 779 4.66 25.33 21.63
C LYS A 779 4.04 24.77 20.36
N ILE A 780 2.73 24.94 20.23
CA ILE A 780 1.96 24.71 19.00
C ILE A 780 1.45 26.08 18.56
N LEU A 781 2.16 26.70 17.62
CA LEU A 781 1.87 28.04 17.14
C LEU A 781 0.99 28.02 15.89
N ASN A 782 -0.01 28.89 15.84
CA ASN A 782 -0.88 29.08 14.68
C ASN A 782 -1.03 30.58 14.35
N GLY A 783 -0.99 30.92 13.07
CA GLY A 783 -1.33 32.25 12.59
C GLY A 783 -0.64 32.66 11.30
N ASP A 784 -1.24 33.63 10.63
CA ASP A 784 -0.72 34.18 9.37
C ASP A 784 0.34 35.26 9.66
N PHE A 785 1.45 35.20 8.94
CA PHE A 785 2.56 36.15 9.00
C PHE A 785 2.97 36.62 7.59
N SER A 786 3.82 37.63 7.50
CA SER A 786 4.26 38.16 6.20
C SER A 786 5.66 38.75 6.25
N ILE A 787 6.45 38.51 5.20
CA ILE A 787 7.77 39.13 4.99
C ILE A 787 7.72 39.87 3.65
N ASP A 788 7.86 41.20 3.70
CA ASP A 788 7.84 42.10 2.52
C ASP A 788 6.64 41.92 1.56
N GLY A 789 5.48 41.57 2.11
CA GLY A 789 4.23 41.41 1.36
C GLY A 789 3.93 39.99 0.89
N GLU A 790 4.92 39.09 0.87
CA GLU A 790 4.66 37.65 0.76
C GLU A 790 3.98 37.18 2.06
N GLN A 791 2.84 36.48 1.94
CA GLN A 791 2.07 35.99 3.07
C GLN A 791 2.21 34.47 3.20
N SER A 792 2.45 34.01 4.43
CA SER A 792 2.53 32.60 4.80
C SER A 792 1.72 32.34 6.06
N ARG A 793 1.10 31.17 6.16
CA ARG A 793 0.47 30.67 7.37
C ARG A 793 1.41 29.75 8.12
N TYR A 794 1.60 30.02 9.41
CA TYR A 794 2.09 29.03 10.38
C TYR A 794 0.86 28.21 10.82
N ALA A 795 0.86 26.91 10.52
CA ALA A 795 -0.30 26.05 10.67
C ALA A 795 -0.33 25.38 12.05
N SER A 796 0.79 24.79 12.48
CA SER A 796 0.91 24.20 13.83
C SER A 796 2.33 24.20 14.37
N GLY A 797 3.31 24.77 13.67
CA GLY A 797 4.73 24.63 14.01
C GLY A 797 5.20 25.02 15.43
N THR A 798 6.42 24.63 15.73
CA THR A 798 7.14 24.89 17.00
C THR A 798 7.88 26.24 17.02
N ASP A 799 8.43 26.64 18.18
CA ASP A 799 9.21 27.87 18.38
C ASP A 799 10.71 27.61 18.63
N ILE A 800 11.59 28.56 18.30
CA ILE A 800 13.05 28.43 18.45
C ILE A 800 13.47 28.89 19.85
N VAL A 801 13.75 27.94 20.73
CA VAL A 801 14.11 28.17 22.15
C VAL A 801 15.61 28.25 22.41
N ARG A 802 16.46 27.82 21.46
CA ARG A 802 17.90 28.10 21.47
C ARG A 802 18.38 28.58 20.10
N PHE A 803 19.22 29.62 20.09
CA PHE A 803 19.89 30.08 18.88
C PHE A 803 21.21 30.81 19.20
N PRO A 804 22.30 30.56 18.47
CA PRO A 804 23.60 31.18 18.72
C PRO A 804 23.61 32.70 18.47
N SER A 805 24.46 33.42 19.22
CA SER A 805 24.69 34.85 19.02
C SER A 805 25.37 35.13 17.68
N GLY A 806 25.04 36.29 17.09
CA GLY A 806 25.48 36.70 15.75
C GLY A 806 24.62 36.18 14.61
N GLY A 807 23.74 35.20 14.85
CA GLY A 807 22.71 34.74 13.93
C GLY A 807 21.54 35.74 13.77
N TYR A 808 20.63 35.41 12.86
CA TYR A 808 19.44 36.20 12.54
C TYR A 808 18.20 35.38 12.87
N VAL A 809 17.30 35.89 13.71
CA VAL A 809 16.07 35.23 14.14
C VAL A 809 14.89 36.16 13.91
N HIS A 810 13.85 35.65 13.26
CA HIS A 810 12.60 36.37 12.97
C HIS A 810 11.49 35.82 13.88
N GLY A 811 10.89 36.74 14.65
CA GLY A 811 9.70 36.48 15.45
C GLY A 811 8.44 37.06 14.80
N PHE A 812 7.30 36.43 15.06
CA PHE A 812 5.99 36.95 14.65
C PHE A 812 4.93 36.76 15.75
N PRO A 813 3.90 37.63 15.81
CA PRO A 813 2.81 37.56 16.81
C PRO A 813 1.81 36.43 16.49
N LEU A 814 2.15 35.23 16.94
CA LEU A 814 1.39 33.99 16.73
C LEU A 814 0.54 33.62 17.96
N LEU A 815 -0.45 32.75 17.75
CA LEU A 815 -1.28 32.18 18.82
C LEU A 815 -0.68 30.86 19.30
N ASP A 816 -0.32 30.78 20.57
CA ASP A 816 0.03 29.51 21.23
C ASP A 816 -1.26 28.76 21.61
N SER A 817 -1.27 27.45 21.34
CA SER A 817 -2.39 26.54 21.58
C SER A 817 -2.04 25.32 22.45
N SER A 818 -0.78 25.17 22.92
CA SER A 818 -0.33 23.98 23.67
C SER A 818 -1.15 23.69 24.94
N GLU A 819 -1.52 24.72 25.71
CA GLU A 819 -2.39 24.54 26.90
C GLU A 819 -3.82 24.11 26.52
N SER A 820 -4.35 24.57 25.39
CA SER A 820 -5.74 24.36 24.98
C SER A 820 -6.03 22.90 24.60
N GLY A 821 -5.06 22.26 23.93
CA GLY A 821 -5.17 20.91 23.38
C GLY A 821 -6.23 20.76 22.28
N ALA A 822 -6.15 19.64 21.54
CA ALA A 822 -6.94 19.39 20.33
C ALA A 822 -8.48 19.28 20.50
N THR A 823 -9.06 19.56 21.68
CA THR A 823 -10.45 19.23 22.02
C THR A 823 -11.28 20.31 22.73
N GLN A 824 -10.86 21.59 22.73
CA GLN A 824 -11.69 22.69 23.26
C GLN A 824 -12.22 23.68 22.19
N ASN A 825 -13.22 24.47 22.60
CA ASN A 825 -14.08 25.27 21.73
C ASN A 825 -13.53 26.68 21.48
N VAL A 826 -13.67 27.18 20.25
CA VAL A 826 -13.41 28.59 19.88
C VAL A 826 -14.58 29.50 20.34
N LEU A 827 -14.98 29.37 21.61
CA LEU A 827 -16.10 30.10 22.23
C LEU A 827 -15.77 30.65 23.63
N SER A 828 -14.53 30.52 24.10
CA SER A 828 -14.00 31.20 25.29
C SER A 828 -12.93 32.23 24.90
N ASN A 829 -13.38 33.33 24.28
CA ASN A 829 -12.51 34.39 23.76
C ASN A 829 -11.98 35.32 24.88
N SER A 830 -11.11 34.79 25.74
CA SER A 830 -10.46 35.53 26.84
C SER A 830 -9.27 34.76 27.42
N GLY A 831 -8.02 35.12 27.06
CA GLY A 831 -6.84 34.45 27.60
C GLY A 831 -5.54 34.78 26.88
N SER A 832 -5.11 33.91 25.97
CA SER A 832 -3.83 33.99 25.27
C SER A 832 -3.76 35.18 24.31
N GLY A 833 -2.97 36.19 24.69
CA GLY A 833 -2.54 37.24 23.77
C GLY A 833 -1.53 36.68 22.77
N LYS A 834 -1.60 37.13 21.51
CA LYS A 834 -0.59 36.81 20.50
C LYS A 834 0.78 37.28 20.97
N ALA A 835 1.74 36.37 21.09
CA ALA A 835 3.08 36.64 21.58
C ALA A 835 4.08 36.60 20.41
N ASP A 836 5.05 37.51 20.41
CA ASP A 836 6.11 37.52 19.40
C ASP A 836 7.02 36.30 19.61
N SER A 837 6.92 35.34 18.70
CA SER A 837 7.47 33.99 18.86
C SER A 837 8.49 33.72 17.75
N PRO A 838 9.73 33.33 18.06
CA PRO A 838 10.78 33.10 17.06
C PRO A 838 10.51 31.80 16.29
N ILE A 839 10.38 31.89 14.96
CA ILE A 839 10.03 30.74 14.10
C ILE A 839 11.02 30.46 12.97
N LEU A 840 11.90 31.43 12.66
CA LEU A 840 12.86 31.33 11.55
C LEU A 840 14.23 31.82 12.02
N GLY A 841 15.25 30.96 11.93
CA GLY A 841 16.64 31.26 12.30
C GLY A 841 17.63 31.02 11.15
N LEU A 842 18.60 31.91 10.96
CA LEU A 842 19.67 31.79 9.97
C LEU A 842 21.04 32.10 10.60
N VAL A 843 22.04 31.23 10.41
CA VAL A 843 23.40 31.40 10.96
C VAL A 843 24.48 30.78 10.05
N GLU A 844 25.71 31.29 10.16
CA GLU A 844 26.92 30.73 9.52
C GLU A 844 27.70 29.93 10.57
N ALA A 845 28.08 28.68 10.25
CA ALA A 845 28.63 27.71 11.19
C ALA A 845 29.89 27.05 10.59
N GLY A 846 31.06 27.59 10.93
CA GLY A 846 32.31 27.22 10.26
C GLY A 846 32.33 27.73 8.81
N GLU A 847 32.62 26.86 7.84
CA GLU A 847 32.42 27.16 6.42
C GLU A 847 30.96 26.98 5.96
N GLY A 848 30.15 26.26 6.73
CA GLY A 848 28.76 25.92 6.44
C GLY A 848 27.74 26.94 6.93
N ARG A 849 26.46 26.64 6.67
CA ARG A 849 25.33 27.55 6.90
C ARG A 849 24.11 26.78 7.32
N ILE A 850 23.39 27.29 8.32
CA ILE A 850 22.20 26.64 8.86
C ILE A 850 21.02 27.61 8.76
N ALA A 851 19.92 27.13 8.20
CA ALA A 851 18.62 27.76 8.25
C ALA A 851 17.62 26.80 8.91
N VAL A 852 16.88 27.28 9.90
CA VAL A 852 15.87 26.49 10.62
C VAL A 852 14.54 27.21 10.63
N TYR A 853 13.47 26.48 10.40
CA TYR A 853 12.08 26.94 10.40
C TYR A 853 11.22 25.84 11.05
N GLY A 854 10.19 26.22 11.81
CA GLY A 854 9.49 25.28 12.70
C GLY A 854 8.15 24.70 12.22
N ASP A 855 7.81 24.85 10.93
CA ASP A 855 6.58 24.33 10.29
C ASP A 855 6.93 23.69 8.92
N SER A 856 6.47 22.46 8.62
CA SER A 856 6.62 21.80 7.32
C SER A 856 5.32 21.71 6.52
N ASN A 857 4.16 21.92 7.16
CA ASN A 857 2.85 21.91 6.51
C ASN A 857 2.77 22.86 5.29
N CYS A 858 3.57 23.93 5.27
CA CYS A 858 3.63 24.86 4.14
C CYS A 858 4.43 24.34 2.92
N LEU A 859 4.98 23.12 3.00
CA LEU A 859 5.64 22.37 1.92
C LEU A 859 4.86 21.11 1.50
N ASP A 860 4.20 20.43 2.44
CA ASP A 860 3.23 19.36 2.17
C ASP A 860 2.15 19.87 1.21
N SER A 861 1.81 19.09 0.18
CA SER A 861 0.71 19.42 -0.76
C SER A 861 -0.64 18.79 -0.41
N SER A 862 -0.72 18.01 0.67
CA SER A 862 -1.90 17.26 1.09
C SER A 862 -2.93 18.14 1.79
N HIS A 863 -2.48 18.95 2.76
CA HIS A 863 -3.33 19.87 3.54
C HIS A 863 -2.83 21.32 3.50
N MET A 864 -2.04 21.67 2.46
CA MET A 864 -1.48 23.01 2.26
C MET A 864 -2.55 24.11 2.23
N VAL A 865 -2.52 25.01 3.21
CA VAL A 865 -3.38 26.22 3.22
C VAL A 865 -2.74 27.36 2.44
N THR A 866 -1.43 27.56 2.62
CA THR A 866 -0.58 28.51 1.87
C THR A 866 0.79 27.89 1.70
N ASN A 867 1.40 28.02 0.51
CA ASN A 867 2.74 27.48 0.28
C ASN A 867 3.83 28.44 0.77
N CYS A 868 4.93 27.88 1.30
CA CYS A 868 6.13 28.64 1.67
C CYS A 868 7.31 28.38 0.72
N TYR A 869 7.06 27.96 -0.52
CA TYR A 869 8.13 27.65 -1.49
C TYR A 869 9.01 28.86 -1.83
N TRP A 870 8.49 30.08 -1.68
CA TRP A 870 9.27 31.31 -1.76
C TRP A 870 10.33 31.38 -0.64
N LEU A 871 9.97 30.99 0.59
CA LEU A 871 10.86 30.98 1.76
C LEU A 871 11.89 29.86 1.61
N LEU A 872 11.46 28.64 1.31
CA LEU A 872 12.35 27.50 1.04
C LEU A 872 13.42 27.89 0.00
N LYS A 873 13.04 28.54 -1.10
CA LYS A 873 14.00 29.02 -2.10
C LYS A 873 15.02 30.00 -1.51
N LYS A 874 14.62 30.94 -0.65
CA LYS A 874 15.54 31.88 0.01
C LYS A 874 16.48 31.17 1.00
N LEU A 875 15.99 30.17 1.74
CA LEU A 875 16.83 29.37 2.64
C LEU A 875 17.84 28.51 1.87
N LEU A 876 17.44 27.97 0.71
CA LEU A 876 18.32 27.26 -0.22
C LEU A 876 19.34 28.20 -0.88
N ASP A 877 18.94 29.38 -1.36
CA ASP A 877 19.84 30.39 -1.93
C ASP A 877 20.90 30.81 -0.88
N PHE A 878 20.52 31.02 0.40
CA PHE A 878 21.48 31.28 1.48
C PHE A 878 22.41 30.09 1.75
N THR A 879 21.85 28.92 2.09
CA THR A 879 22.63 27.75 2.53
C THR A 879 23.61 27.29 1.44
N SER A 880 23.11 27.08 0.22
CA SER A 880 23.87 26.52 -0.91
C SER A 880 24.84 27.50 -1.58
N SER A 881 24.58 28.81 -1.53
CA SER A 881 25.30 29.80 -2.35
C SER A 881 25.81 31.05 -1.62
N SER A 882 25.58 31.17 -0.30
CA SER A 882 25.89 32.36 0.52
C SER A 882 25.07 33.61 0.17
N ALA A 883 24.01 33.49 -0.64
CA ALA A 883 23.17 34.62 -1.02
C ALA A 883 22.36 35.12 0.19
N ARG A 884 22.81 36.22 0.81
CA ARG A 884 22.10 36.88 1.91
C ARG A 884 21.00 37.77 1.37
N ASP A 885 19.76 37.35 1.55
CA ASP A 885 18.59 38.18 1.24
C ASP A 885 18.51 39.40 2.19
N PRO A 886 18.31 40.64 1.68
CA PRO A 886 18.30 41.84 2.52
C PRO A 886 17.24 41.86 3.63
N LEU A 887 16.14 41.12 3.47
CA LEU A 887 15.05 41.04 4.44
C LEU A 887 15.41 40.04 5.55
N LEU A 888 15.83 38.83 5.15
CA LEU A 888 16.20 37.76 6.09
C LEU A 888 17.48 38.10 6.89
N PHE A 889 18.37 38.93 6.34
CA PHE A 889 19.60 39.42 6.98
C PHE A 889 19.48 40.89 7.45
N SER A 890 18.26 41.37 7.69
CA SER A 890 17.99 42.68 8.30
C SER A 890 18.59 42.79 9.70
N GLN A 891 19.07 43.99 10.06
CA GLN A 891 19.70 44.22 11.37
C GLN A 891 18.71 44.14 12.55
N SER A 892 17.41 44.24 12.29
CA SER A 892 16.34 44.01 13.28
C SER A 892 16.18 42.55 13.68
N ALA A 893 16.54 41.60 12.82
CA ALA A 893 16.50 40.17 13.12
C ALA A 893 17.81 39.66 13.77
N LYS A 894 18.89 40.44 13.70
CA LYS A 894 20.21 40.04 14.18
C LYS A 894 20.25 39.97 15.71
N GLN A 895 20.60 38.80 16.24
CA GLN A 895 20.69 38.54 17.67
C GLN A 895 22.11 38.80 18.19
N ASP A 896 22.31 39.86 18.97
CA ASP A 896 23.61 40.17 19.58
C ASP A 896 23.92 39.31 20.83
N MET A 897 22.90 38.71 21.43
CA MET A 897 23.00 37.70 22.48
C MET A 897 22.41 36.37 22.00
N ALA A 898 22.86 35.25 22.56
CA ALA A 898 22.28 33.95 22.24
C ALA A 898 20.89 33.83 22.88
N ILE A 899 19.94 33.25 22.15
CA ILE A 899 18.68 32.78 22.73
C ILE A 899 19.01 31.48 23.47
N TYR A 900 18.70 31.42 24.77
CA TYR A 900 19.03 30.27 25.61
C TYR A 900 17.91 29.95 26.61
N VAL A 901 17.43 28.72 26.53
CA VAL A 901 16.50 28.06 27.46
C VAL A 901 17.24 26.86 28.07
N ASP A 902 16.95 26.52 29.33
CA ASP A 902 17.66 25.46 30.07
C ASP A 902 17.32 24.05 29.55
N ASP A 903 18.21 23.06 29.75
CA ASP A 903 17.96 21.68 29.28
C ASP A 903 16.69 21.08 29.91
N ASN A 904 16.37 21.45 31.15
CA ASN A 904 15.15 21.01 31.85
C ASN A 904 13.86 21.65 31.32
N GLN A 905 13.96 22.54 30.32
CA GLN A 905 12.85 23.22 29.65
C GLN A 905 12.76 22.88 28.14
N LEU A 906 13.59 21.96 27.65
CA LEU A 906 13.46 21.44 26.28
C LEU A 906 12.38 20.34 26.19
N PRO A 907 11.81 20.10 25.00
CA PRO A 907 10.87 19.02 24.77
C PRO A 907 11.46 17.65 25.14
N SER A 908 10.72 16.85 25.92
CA SER A 908 11.18 15.54 26.38
C SER A 908 10.52 14.39 25.62
N ARG A 909 11.29 13.34 25.35
CA ARG A 909 10.83 12.09 24.70
C ARG A 909 9.76 11.41 25.56
N ARG A 910 8.73 10.86 24.91
CA ARG A 910 7.70 10.05 25.60
C ARG A 910 8.30 8.76 26.14
N THR A 911 7.87 8.38 27.35
CA THR A 911 8.32 7.17 28.06
C THR A 911 7.21 6.11 28.18
N ASP A 912 6.00 6.40 27.73
CA ASP A 912 4.84 5.52 27.76
C ASP A 912 4.58 4.77 26.43
N VAL A 913 5.39 5.05 25.40
CA VAL A 913 5.35 4.39 24.09
C VAL A 913 6.67 3.68 23.80
N ASN A 914 6.63 2.49 23.20
CA ASN A 914 7.85 1.81 22.76
C ASN A 914 8.27 2.30 21.38
N PHE A 915 8.99 3.41 21.31
CA PHE A 915 9.42 3.99 20.04
C PHE A 915 10.33 3.06 19.20
N SER A 916 11.06 2.15 19.86
CA SER A 916 11.98 1.20 19.21
C SER A 916 11.32 0.13 18.31
N SER A 917 9.98 0.02 18.29
CA SER A 917 9.29 -0.83 17.31
C SER A 917 9.02 -0.14 15.97
N TYR A 918 9.33 1.16 15.84
CA TYR A 918 9.04 1.97 14.66
C TYR A 918 10.31 2.60 14.05
N SER A 919 11.28 2.94 14.89
CA SER A 919 12.56 3.52 14.52
C SER A 919 13.45 2.61 13.66
N ALA A 920 14.09 3.18 12.64
CA ALA A 920 15.16 2.57 11.85
C ALA A 920 16.53 2.62 12.56
N VAL A 921 16.63 3.36 13.67
CA VAL A 921 17.88 3.66 14.39
C VAL A 921 17.93 2.99 15.77
N LEU A 922 16.88 3.12 16.59
CA LEU A 922 16.88 2.58 17.96
C LEU A 922 16.97 1.04 17.98
N GLY A 923 18.07 0.53 18.50
CA GLY A 923 18.32 -0.91 18.62
C GLY A 923 18.79 -1.59 17.32
N GLN A 924 19.07 -0.82 16.27
CA GLN A 924 19.62 -1.33 15.00
C GLN A 924 21.15 -1.16 14.92
N ASP A 925 21.79 -1.94 14.06
CA ASP A 925 23.21 -1.76 13.72
C ASP A 925 23.38 -0.66 12.65
N LEU A 926 24.17 0.38 12.94
CA LEU A 926 24.60 1.37 11.94
C LEU A 926 25.23 0.69 10.71
N ILE A 927 24.61 0.87 9.55
CA ILE A 927 24.94 0.15 8.31
C ILE A 927 26.21 0.71 7.65
N CYS A 928 26.32 2.03 7.50
CA CYS A 928 27.51 2.69 6.94
C CYS A 928 28.46 3.16 8.03
N ARG A 929 29.75 2.86 7.87
CA ARG A 929 30.85 3.48 8.65
C ARG A 929 31.77 4.36 7.79
N ARG A 930 31.48 4.45 6.49
CA ARG A 930 32.13 5.26 5.43
C ARG A 930 31.12 5.45 4.30
N ASP A 931 31.41 6.38 3.38
CA ASP A 931 30.70 6.49 2.10
C ASP A 931 30.70 5.13 1.37
N SER A 932 29.50 4.59 1.14
CA SER A 932 29.29 3.40 0.35
C SER A 932 27.95 3.43 -0.38
N ARG A 933 27.85 4.33 -1.37
CA ARG A 933 26.70 4.58 -2.30
C ARG A 933 25.92 3.35 -2.83
N PHE A 934 26.43 2.12 -2.72
CA PHE A 934 25.75 0.86 -3.08
C PHE A 934 25.57 -0.18 -1.96
N GLU A 935 26.28 -0.13 -0.82
CA GLU A 935 26.23 -1.22 0.18
C GLU A 935 24.90 -1.24 0.95
N VAL A 936 24.28 -0.07 1.16
CA VAL A 936 23.00 0.06 1.90
C VAL A 936 21.87 -0.65 1.16
N TRP A 937 21.72 -0.33 -0.12
CA TRP A 937 20.64 -0.82 -0.98
C TRP A 937 20.71 -2.33 -1.23
N GLY A 938 21.90 -2.94 -1.16
CA GLY A 938 22.13 -4.34 -1.52
C GLY A 938 22.03 -5.37 -0.37
N THR A 939 22.02 -4.98 0.91
CA THR A 939 22.40 -5.92 1.99
C THR A 939 21.33 -6.32 3.01
N LYS A 940 20.32 -5.50 3.31
CA LYS A 940 19.27 -5.85 4.32
C LYS A 940 17.80 -5.66 3.89
N GLY A 941 17.48 -4.71 3.00
CA GLY A 941 16.09 -4.24 2.75
C GLY A 941 15.08 -5.30 2.25
N TYR A 942 15.42 -6.09 1.22
CA TYR A 942 14.46 -7.01 0.59
C TYR A 942 14.20 -8.33 1.34
N ASN A 943 14.59 -8.41 2.62
CA ASN A 943 14.19 -9.51 3.49
C ASN A 943 12.78 -9.28 4.05
N LEU A 944 11.77 -9.62 3.24
CA LEU A 944 10.37 -9.81 3.64
C LEU A 944 10.26 -10.46 5.04
N HIS A 945 10.12 -9.64 6.07
CA HIS A 945 9.44 -10.03 7.30
C HIS A 945 7.96 -9.83 7.01
N VAL A 946 7.26 -10.82 6.46
CA VAL A 946 7.04 -12.14 7.09
C VAL A 946 7.96 -13.28 6.59
N ARG A 947 9.13 -13.45 7.25
CA ARG A 947 9.93 -14.67 7.17
C ARG A 947 9.27 -15.76 8.02
N GLY A 948 8.18 -16.32 7.51
CA GLY A 948 7.66 -17.60 7.95
C GLY A 948 8.69 -18.69 7.69
N ARG A 949 9.63 -18.88 8.62
CA ARG A 949 10.72 -19.86 8.52
C ARG A 949 10.11 -21.22 8.20
N ASN A 950 10.61 -21.85 7.14
CA ASN A 950 10.14 -23.14 6.59
C ASN A 950 8.70 -23.12 6.04
N ARG A 951 8.40 -22.27 5.04
CA ARG A 951 7.21 -22.44 4.17
C ARG A 951 7.31 -23.75 3.37
N ARG A 952 6.53 -24.76 3.77
CA ARG A 952 6.32 -26.00 3.00
C ARG A 952 5.17 -25.78 2.01
N LEU A 953 5.48 -25.44 0.75
CA LEU A 953 4.46 -25.23 -0.29
C LEU A 953 3.70 -26.54 -0.60
N PRO A 954 2.35 -26.56 -0.58
CA PRO A 954 1.58 -27.76 -0.92
C PRO A 954 1.93 -28.31 -2.30
N GLY A 955 2.31 -29.58 -2.35
CA GLY A 955 2.65 -30.29 -3.59
C GLY A 955 4.10 -30.15 -4.07
N TYR A 956 4.94 -29.34 -3.43
CA TYR A 956 6.36 -29.16 -3.79
C TYR A 956 7.31 -29.71 -2.71
N PRO A 957 8.52 -30.15 -3.07
CA PRO A 957 9.51 -30.63 -2.12
C PRO A 957 10.03 -29.50 -1.22
N ILE A 958 10.51 -29.86 -0.02
CA ILE A 958 11.16 -28.91 0.90
C ILE A 958 12.51 -28.49 0.30
N ILE A 959 12.70 -27.18 0.13
CA ILE A 959 14.00 -26.59 -0.19
C ILE A 959 14.64 -26.18 1.13
N ASP A 960 15.73 -26.86 1.52
CA ASP A 960 16.54 -26.50 2.68
C ASP A 960 17.41 -25.28 2.32
N LEU A 961 16.95 -24.08 2.69
CA LEU A 961 17.72 -22.84 2.56
C LEU A 961 18.80 -22.85 3.64
N GLY A 962 19.99 -23.29 3.22
CA GLY A 962 21.03 -23.81 4.10
C GLY A 962 21.52 -22.90 5.23
N ARG A 963 22.14 -23.56 6.22
CA ARG A 963 22.68 -22.96 7.46
C ARG A 963 23.48 -21.67 7.19
N GLY A 964 23.00 -20.55 7.75
CA GLY A 964 23.81 -19.35 7.89
C GLY A 964 25.05 -19.58 8.77
N LEU A 965 26.10 -18.79 8.55
CA LEU A 965 27.35 -18.92 9.28
C LEU A 965 27.21 -18.45 10.73
N ASN A 966 27.26 -19.38 11.69
CA ASN A 966 27.60 -19.06 13.08
C ASN A 966 29.12 -18.77 13.18
N SER A 967 29.57 -17.60 12.71
CA SER A 967 30.93 -17.12 12.96
C SER A 967 31.01 -16.40 14.31
N THR A 968 30.93 -17.16 15.40
CA THR A 968 31.28 -16.67 16.74
C THR A 968 32.78 -16.39 16.82
N THR A 969 33.20 -15.15 16.54
CA THR A 969 34.56 -14.67 16.85
C THR A 969 34.67 -14.45 18.36
N PRO A 970 35.55 -15.17 19.09
CA PRO A 970 35.60 -15.09 20.55
C PRO A 970 36.30 -13.82 21.04
N ASN A 971 35.86 -13.32 22.19
CA ASN A 971 36.44 -12.16 22.86
C ASN A 971 37.91 -12.42 23.27
N PRO A 972 38.83 -11.45 23.12
CA PRO A 972 40.16 -11.55 23.69
C PRO A 972 40.15 -11.39 25.22
N PHE A 973 41.27 -11.76 25.86
CA PHE A 973 41.52 -11.65 27.31
C PHE A 973 40.64 -12.50 28.25
N LYS A 974 41.03 -13.77 28.41
CA LYS A 974 41.36 -14.27 29.75
C LYS A 974 42.47 -15.33 29.69
N VAL A 975 43.33 -15.28 30.70
CA VAL A 975 44.51 -16.16 30.85
C VAL A 975 44.19 -17.18 31.93
N GLU A 976 44.48 -18.47 31.70
CA GLU A 976 45.34 -19.27 32.58
C GLU A 976 45.63 -20.70 32.09
N HIS A 977 46.78 -21.18 32.55
CA HIS A 977 47.41 -22.50 32.57
C HIS A 977 46.49 -23.74 32.69
N SER A 978 46.88 -24.98 32.35
CA SER A 978 48.05 -25.59 31.65
C SER A 978 47.79 -27.11 31.48
N LYS A 979 48.38 -27.86 30.53
CA LYS A 979 49.69 -28.54 30.66
C LYS A 979 50.05 -29.36 29.40
N VAL A 980 51.33 -29.29 28.98
CA VAL A 980 52.32 -30.40 28.82
C VAL A 980 51.87 -31.64 27.97
N THR A 981 52.58 -32.11 26.92
CA THR A 981 54.05 -32.24 26.73
C THR A 981 54.47 -32.28 25.22
N GLU A 982 55.65 -31.69 24.90
CA GLU A 982 56.76 -32.18 24.01
C GLU A 982 56.55 -33.02 22.71
N ARG A 983 57.37 -32.95 21.63
CA ARG A 983 58.58 -32.12 21.27
C ARG A 983 59.01 -32.25 19.77
N ARG A 984 59.75 -31.22 19.30
CA ARG A 984 60.92 -31.22 18.35
C ARG A 984 60.78 -31.54 16.84
N ASN A 985 60.79 -30.45 16.06
CA ASN A 985 61.83 -30.00 15.11
C ASN A 985 62.89 -30.99 14.56
N LYS A 986 63.04 -31.01 13.22
CA LYS A 986 64.22 -30.59 12.41
C LYS A 986 63.91 -30.79 10.89
N GLY A 987 64.41 -30.04 9.91
CA GLY A 987 65.20 -28.79 9.92
C GLY A 987 66.64 -28.93 9.41
N ASP A 988 66.88 -28.64 8.11
CA ASP A 988 68.09 -28.05 7.45
C ASP A 988 67.95 -28.19 5.90
N THR A 989 67.96 -27.15 5.03
CA THR A 989 69.04 -26.23 4.52
C THR A 989 69.98 -26.88 3.47
N GLN A 990 70.54 -26.22 2.43
CA GLN A 990 70.47 -24.85 1.83
C GLN A 990 71.07 -24.88 0.39
N GLY A 991 70.90 -23.84 -0.46
CA GLY A 991 71.69 -23.74 -1.73
C GLY A 991 71.16 -22.81 -2.84
N ASN A 992 71.18 -21.48 -2.65
CA ASN A 992 70.62 -20.49 -3.59
C ASN A 992 71.38 -20.34 -4.94
N HIS A 993 70.68 -19.89 -5.98
CA HIS A 993 71.05 -18.66 -6.70
C HIS A 993 69.83 -17.93 -7.33
N LEU A 994 69.89 -16.59 -7.34
CA LEU A 994 68.89 -15.63 -7.86
C LEU A 994 69.10 -15.40 -9.39
N LEU A 995 68.22 -14.80 -10.22
CA LEU A 995 66.93 -14.06 -10.13
C LEU A 995 66.32 -14.10 -11.57
N GLY A 996 65.00 -14.08 -11.84
CA GLY A 996 63.84 -14.18 -10.96
C GLY A 996 62.47 -14.00 -11.68
N ILE A 997 61.41 -14.38 -10.95
CA ILE A 997 59.98 -14.06 -11.15
C ILE A 997 59.28 -14.71 -12.38
N LEU A 998 58.58 -15.82 -12.10
CA LEU A 998 57.57 -16.53 -12.90
C LEU A 998 56.16 -16.29 -12.27
N ASP A 999 54.99 -16.44 -12.91
CA ASP A 999 54.45 -17.36 -13.95
C ASP A 999 53.69 -18.60 -13.36
N MET A 1000 52.88 -19.29 -14.18
CA MET A 1000 51.71 -20.09 -13.78
C MET A 1000 51.99 -21.64 -13.68
N PRO A 1001 51.04 -22.62 -13.81
CA PRO A 1001 51.06 -23.85 -13.00
C PRO A 1001 51.55 -25.14 -13.72
N VAL A 1002 51.76 -26.24 -12.96
CA VAL A 1002 52.16 -27.57 -13.48
C VAL A 1002 51.40 -28.73 -12.78
N LEU A 1003 51.31 -29.90 -13.43
CA LEU A 1003 50.52 -31.10 -13.06
C LEU A 1003 51.32 -32.41 -13.35
N VAL A 1004 50.75 -33.60 -13.03
CA VAL A 1004 51.23 -35.00 -13.30
C VAL A 1004 52.32 -35.51 -12.32
N GLY A 1005 52.37 -36.77 -11.81
CA GLY A 1005 51.59 -38.04 -11.95
C GLY A 1005 51.99 -39.05 -10.82
N SER A 1006 51.86 -40.39 -10.84
CA SER A 1006 51.20 -41.41 -11.72
C SER A 1006 51.38 -42.87 -11.18
N HIS A 1007 50.43 -43.79 -11.40
CA HIS A 1007 50.45 -45.28 -11.16
C HIS A 1007 50.38 -45.79 -9.69
N TRP A 1008 49.64 -46.86 -9.29
CA TRP A 1008 49.62 -48.27 -9.76
C TRP A 1008 48.24 -49.02 -9.61
N LEU A 1009 48.05 -50.08 -10.43
CA LEU A 1009 47.06 -51.22 -10.51
C LEU A 1009 45.97 -51.45 -9.40
N VAL A 1010 44.64 -51.59 -9.65
CA VAL A 1010 43.82 -52.63 -10.39
C VAL A 1010 43.70 -54.00 -9.66
N PRO A 1011 42.53 -54.71 -9.55
CA PRO A 1011 41.11 -54.32 -9.35
C PRO A 1011 40.31 -55.23 -8.32
N ALA A 1012 39.01 -55.01 -8.08
CA ALA A 1012 38.02 -56.06 -7.71
C ALA A 1012 36.56 -55.55 -7.76
N ALA A 1013 35.58 -56.45 -7.83
CA ALA A 1013 34.15 -56.15 -7.74
C ALA A 1013 33.45 -57.09 -6.75
N ILE A 1014 32.31 -56.67 -6.18
CA ILE A 1014 31.07 -57.45 -5.95
C ILE A 1014 30.02 -56.51 -5.33
N ALA A 1015 28.76 -56.67 -5.74
CA ALA A 1015 27.62 -55.97 -5.15
C ALA A 1015 26.92 -56.86 -4.10
N ILE A 1016 26.48 -56.27 -3.00
CA ILE A 1016 25.57 -56.88 -2.01
C ILE A 1016 24.54 -55.84 -1.56
N THR A 1017 23.31 -56.31 -1.33
CA THR A 1017 22.18 -55.58 -0.73
C THR A 1017 22.53 -55.00 0.66
N GLY A 1018 21.98 -53.89 1.12
CA GLY A 1018 20.72 -53.25 0.73
C GLY A 1018 19.71 -53.37 1.88
N LEU A 1019 19.44 -52.25 2.55
CA LEU A 1019 18.39 -52.03 3.56
C LEU A 1019 18.14 -50.51 3.66
#